data_AF-A0A160PCD7-F1
#
_entry.id   AF-A0A160PCD7-F1
#
_cell.length_a   1.000
_cell.length_b   1.000
_cell.length_c   1.000
_cell.angle_alpha   90.00
_cell.angle_beta   90.00
_cell.angle_gamma   90.00
#
_symmetry.space_group_name_H-M   'P 1'
#
loop_
_entity.id
_entity.type
_entity.pdbx_description
1 polymer ?
#
loop_
_entity_poly.entity_id
_entity_poly.type
_entity_poly.pdbx_seq_one_letter_code
_entity_poly.pdbx_strand_id
1 'polypeptide(L)'
;MPHRRFDLSSLSEAESPRPLKTARAPVEAASRHEPRLALVIGNARYRDRPLANPVRDARDVAWGLEGLGFSVRLLTDATLPAMQEALVAYADAVDAAGSDAVAFVYYAGHGVQAEGANFLIPIAAEITGLRHLATRAMPLDTLARELGRRARKATVIVLDTCRNEFVEDGSGDASATQGMVRSRLPRPTELVYSTAATASAEDGWGNHSPFALALIEEMPGLLVPGTRIQDVVDTVAAKVSLWTANTQTVAVYREGALPPLTLTAEDEVRRRSWSRRPRRPSRRRVAARIAAGAAALSLTVAGGFWFAAYPETRTGLLLRAGLLDGSAYDFACAPPWDGQLDRYGLTRRDWCLSLSNDAIVETGMADRDRRQVVEAGFAAGDPKALALKAMAADRQARQAEAGDDRARLLAEAAAFGRRAAATDLPRGRVLGWMLGDRLQRLDVNLRDLARDLDAAGARGVLLAKLLRESAAKSFSVLTGHGDAADPAEGLDTALSEAAASDPSGKAAYAAAQLYRSGSAFAGGEVQIPRYHAWLRRAASAGLPAATAEWLDLAPSDPALRLSETERRDLMAAAAGADDPPGLYWRARLRMEADALDGAKALRSEPTASLLRRSAEAGFPAAIQVFIDDALDPRDGHAPDMAQALLWLRRAAAAGSGKAAEQLATLLAHGYRGADGAILVAPDPAAARALAERHDLRDAPWALALRADMLRYGALAQRDPAQAIAIWRFIEQRLPAPEIALRARTELDRAWTEASLARDRAANHAFASGDANAPVTVTAFLAADCPACQRFAYDVLRPAIMAFSDPATVRFEVRPVWRDDDAGALEAALVAACAAIPADRFRLFVALMNAQAEWARLATAQERLGAFARLLDGLAGAPDDPARCVADEAARAALGRQRDGFRALPIAATPSVFVGGAAGDTEWVDALKALIASQLPP
;
A
#
# COMPACT_ATOMS: atom_id res chain seq x y z
N MET A 1 -28.72 -10.24 58.18
CA MET A 1 -27.86 -9.58 59.19
C MET A 1 -28.16 -10.19 60.57
N PRO A 2 -27.20 -10.35 61.51
CA PRO A 2 -25.78 -10.03 61.40
C PRO A 2 -24.78 -11.04 62.04
N HIS A 3 -23.50 -10.76 61.75
CA HIS A 3 -22.26 -11.03 62.49
C HIS A 3 -21.73 -12.46 62.63
N ARG A 4 -20.51 -12.68 62.13
CA ARG A 4 -19.33 -12.87 63.00
C ARG A 4 -18.02 -12.67 62.25
N ARG A 5 -17.15 -11.87 62.86
CA ARG A 5 -15.74 -11.63 62.54
C ARG A 5 -14.94 -12.92 62.73
N PHE A 6 -13.97 -13.17 61.87
CA PHE A 6 -12.87 -14.09 62.15
C PHE A 6 -11.57 -13.31 62.18
N ASP A 7 -10.90 -13.38 63.32
CA ASP A 7 -9.62 -12.76 63.63
C ASP A 7 -8.49 -13.79 63.50
N LEU A 8 -7.36 -13.27 63.08
CA LEU A 8 -6.13 -13.90 62.64
C LEU A 8 -5.30 -14.32 63.85
N SER A 9 -5.21 -15.62 64.12
CA SER A 9 -4.15 -16.15 64.97
C SER A 9 -3.90 -17.63 64.66
N SER A 10 -3.10 -17.88 63.62
CA SER A 10 -2.19 -19.05 63.51
C SER A 10 -1.63 -19.14 62.09
N LEU A 11 -0.63 -18.33 61.79
CA LEU A 11 0.30 -18.63 60.70
C LEU A 11 1.72 -18.44 61.25
N SER A 12 2.28 -19.49 61.83
CA SER A 12 3.72 -19.70 61.85
C SER A 12 4.04 -21.15 61.46
N GLU A 13 5.01 -21.23 60.56
CA GLU A 13 5.96 -22.34 60.36
C GLU A 13 5.55 -23.54 59.49
N ALA A 14 5.99 -23.44 58.23
CA ALA A 14 6.95 -24.31 57.57
C ALA A 14 6.67 -25.83 57.45
N GLU A 15 6.41 -26.30 56.21
CA GLU A 15 6.92 -27.61 55.78
C GLU A 15 7.11 -27.72 54.25
N SER A 16 8.17 -28.45 53.87
CA SER A 16 8.73 -28.65 52.53
C SER A 16 7.88 -29.53 51.59
N PRO A 17 8.03 -29.42 50.26
CA PRO A 17 7.19 -30.13 49.29
C PRO A 17 7.56 -31.60 49.10
N ARG A 18 6.54 -32.48 49.11
CA ARG A 18 6.59 -33.90 48.70
C ARG A 18 6.31 -34.07 47.19
N PRO A 19 6.77 -35.17 46.56
CA PRO A 19 7.01 -35.23 45.11
C PRO A 19 5.75 -35.55 44.29
N LEU A 20 5.63 -34.93 43.12
CA LEU A 20 4.61 -35.22 42.12
C LEU A 20 4.97 -36.47 41.29
N LYS A 21 4.00 -37.37 41.21
CA LYS A 21 3.99 -38.65 40.50
C LYS A 21 4.12 -38.49 38.97
N THR A 22 5.05 -39.26 38.42
CA THR A 22 5.06 -39.95 37.11
C THR A 22 4.48 -39.25 35.88
N ALA A 23 5.40 -38.93 34.97
CA ALA A 23 5.17 -38.54 33.59
C ALA A 23 4.17 -39.47 32.87
N ARG A 24 3.14 -38.85 32.29
CA ARG A 24 2.30 -39.45 31.26
C ARG A 24 3.10 -39.39 29.96
N ALA A 25 3.37 -40.53 29.34
CA ALA A 25 3.98 -40.60 28.02
C ALA A 25 3.17 -39.73 27.03
N PRO A 26 3.81 -39.10 26.02
CA PRO A 26 3.08 -38.35 25.01
C PRO A 26 2.14 -39.32 24.31
N VAL A 27 0.84 -39.04 24.37
CA VAL A 27 -0.09 -39.63 23.41
C VAL A 27 0.33 -39.04 22.07
N GLU A 28 0.97 -39.87 21.25
CA GLU A 28 1.22 -39.60 19.84
C GLU A 28 -0.15 -39.40 19.18
N ALA A 29 -0.62 -38.16 19.15
CA ALA A 29 -1.78 -37.77 18.38
C ALA A 29 -1.38 -37.90 16.92
N ALA A 30 -1.72 -39.05 16.33
CA ALA A 30 -1.66 -39.24 14.89
C ALA A 30 -2.24 -37.99 14.21
N SER A 31 -1.41 -37.28 13.46
CA SER A 31 -1.81 -36.08 12.72
C SER A 31 -2.89 -36.46 11.71
N ARG A 32 -4.16 -36.31 12.07
CA ARG A 32 -5.24 -36.40 11.10
C ARG A 32 -5.16 -35.16 10.22
N HIS A 33 -4.54 -35.34 9.06
CA HIS A 33 -4.47 -34.35 8.00
C HIS A 33 -5.90 -34.03 7.55
N GLU A 34 -6.37 -32.80 7.81
CA GLU A 34 -7.66 -32.30 7.36
C GLU A 34 -7.61 -32.08 5.83
N PRO A 35 -8.40 -32.82 5.03
CA PRO A 35 -8.42 -32.61 3.59
C PRO A 35 -9.11 -31.29 3.26
N ARG A 36 -8.41 -30.40 2.54
CA ARG A 36 -8.93 -29.11 2.08
C ARG A 36 -9.01 -29.15 0.56
N LEU A 37 -10.19 -28.96 -0.01
CA LEU A 37 -10.40 -29.02 -1.46
C LEU A 37 -11.16 -27.78 -1.92
N ALA A 38 -10.80 -27.25 -3.10
CA ALA A 38 -11.49 -26.10 -3.66
C ALA A 38 -11.82 -26.26 -5.15
N LEU A 39 -12.97 -25.74 -5.55
CA LEU A 39 -13.34 -25.48 -6.95
C LEU A 39 -13.39 -23.98 -7.18
N VAL A 40 -12.59 -23.47 -8.11
CA VAL A 40 -12.45 -22.04 -8.37
C VAL A 40 -12.74 -21.79 -9.84
N ILE A 41 -13.69 -20.91 -10.16
CA ILE A 41 -14.14 -20.64 -11.52
C ILE A 41 -14.15 -19.13 -11.75
N GLY A 42 -13.47 -18.67 -12.82
CA GLY A 42 -13.49 -17.26 -13.23
C GLY A 42 -13.89 -17.12 -14.69
N ASN A 43 -15.02 -16.50 -14.98
CA ASN A 43 -15.53 -16.30 -16.33
C ASN A 43 -15.55 -14.81 -16.66
N ALA A 44 -14.79 -14.41 -17.69
CA ALA A 44 -14.61 -13.02 -18.09
C ALA A 44 -14.99 -12.77 -19.57
N ARG A 45 -14.68 -13.71 -20.47
CA ARG A 45 -14.79 -13.54 -21.92
C ARG A 45 -16.18 -13.85 -22.48
N TYR A 46 -17.21 -13.17 -21.96
CA TYR A 46 -18.56 -13.25 -22.53
C TYR A 46 -18.64 -12.51 -23.86
N ARG A 47 -19.49 -12.99 -24.77
CA ARG A 47 -19.68 -12.36 -26.09
C ARG A 47 -20.28 -10.95 -26.01
N ASP A 48 -21.35 -10.79 -25.23
CA ASP A 48 -22.17 -9.57 -25.28
C ASP A 48 -21.83 -8.58 -24.15
N ARG A 49 -21.17 -9.04 -23.07
CA ARG A 49 -20.75 -8.23 -21.89
C ARG A 49 -19.49 -8.80 -21.21
N PRO A 50 -18.29 -8.63 -21.77
CA PRO A 50 -17.07 -9.13 -21.13
C PRO A 50 -16.79 -8.40 -19.80
N LEU A 51 -16.15 -9.10 -18.86
CA LEU A 51 -15.71 -8.59 -17.57
C LEU A 51 -14.17 -8.52 -17.53
N ALA A 52 -13.59 -7.58 -16.79
CA ALA A 52 -12.15 -7.33 -16.82
C ALA A 52 -11.34 -8.24 -15.88
N ASN A 53 -11.88 -8.52 -14.68
CA ASN A 53 -11.11 -9.11 -13.57
C ASN A 53 -11.41 -10.56 -13.17
N PRO A 54 -12.56 -11.21 -13.47
CA PRO A 54 -12.91 -12.51 -12.91
C PRO A 54 -11.88 -13.63 -13.11
N VAL A 55 -11.23 -13.70 -14.28
CA VAL A 55 -10.18 -14.69 -14.55
C VAL A 55 -8.93 -14.46 -13.70
N ARG A 56 -8.62 -13.19 -13.40
CA ARG A 56 -7.49 -12.83 -12.55
C ARG A 56 -7.82 -13.11 -11.08
N ASP A 57 -9.01 -12.70 -10.65
CA ASP A 57 -9.49 -12.94 -9.29
C ASP A 57 -9.51 -14.44 -8.96
N ALA A 58 -10.05 -15.25 -9.87
CA ALA A 58 -10.04 -16.70 -9.73
C ALA A 58 -8.62 -17.29 -9.64
N ARG A 59 -7.64 -16.75 -10.38
CA ARG A 59 -6.24 -17.23 -10.31
C ARG A 59 -5.59 -16.89 -8.97
N ASP A 60 -5.81 -15.69 -8.46
CA ASP A 60 -5.16 -15.25 -7.23
C ASP A 60 -5.86 -15.81 -5.98
N VAL A 61 -7.18 -16.01 -6.02
CA VAL A 61 -7.92 -16.81 -5.01
C VAL A 61 -7.45 -18.26 -5.02
N ALA A 62 -7.30 -18.88 -6.20
CA ALA A 62 -6.76 -20.24 -6.30
C ALA A 62 -5.35 -20.34 -5.69
N TRP A 63 -4.48 -19.39 -6.02
CA TRP A 63 -3.13 -19.34 -5.45
C TRP A 63 -3.13 -19.18 -3.92
N GLY A 64 -3.99 -18.30 -3.38
CA GLY A 64 -4.16 -18.16 -1.93
C GLY A 64 -4.61 -19.47 -1.29
N LEU A 65 -5.65 -20.10 -1.83
CA LEU A 65 -6.15 -21.38 -1.32
C LEU A 65 -5.09 -22.49 -1.37
N GLU A 66 -4.30 -22.59 -2.45
CA GLU A 66 -3.15 -23.51 -2.52
C GLU A 66 -2.13 -23.24 -1.41
N GLY A 67 -1.83 -21.97 -1.13
CA GLY A 67 -0.96 -21.55 -0.02
C GLY A 67 -1.51 -21.97 1.36
N LEU A 68 -2.83 -22.10 1.49
CA LEU A 68 -3.51 -22.59 2.69
C LEU A 68 -3.61 -24.12 2.72
N GLY A 69 -3.01 -24.82 1.76
CA GLY A 69 -3.05 -26.28 1.68
C GLY A 69 -4.28 -26.87 1.00
N PHE A 70 -5.07 -26.07 0.29
CA PHE A 70 -6.18 -26.60 -0.50
C PHE A 70 -5.65 -27.28 -1.77
N SER A 71 -6.26 -28.42 -2.12
CA SER A 71 -6.18 -28.97 -3.47
C SER A 71 -7.18 -28.23 -4.35
N VAL A 72 -6.69 -27.34 -5.21
CA VAL A 72 -7.53 -26.44 -6.01
C VAL A 72 -7.74 -26.96 -7.43
N ARG A 73 -9.00 -26.96 -7.88
CA ARG A 73 -9.37 -27.12 -9.28
C ARG A 73 -9.79 -25.76 -9.85
N LEU A 74 -8.95 -25.17 -10.68
CA LEU A 74 -9.18 -23.86 -11.31
C LEU A 74 -9.74 -24.02 -12.74
N LEU A 75 -10.83 -23.31 -13.04
CA LEU A 75 -11.37 -23.13 -14.39
C LEU A 75 -11.41 -21.65 -14.74
N THR A 76 -11.09 -21.31 -15.99
CA THR A 76 -11.18 -19.95 -16.50
C THR A 76 -11.93 -19.94 -17.82
N ASP A 77 -12.85 -19.00 -18.00
CA ASP A 77 -13.67 -18.85 -19.21
C ASP A 77 -14.35 -20.17 -19.62
N ALA A 78 -15.06 -20.78 -18.68
CA ALA A 78 -15.64 -22.11 -18.82
C ALA A 78 -17.02 -22.09 -19.51
N THR A 79 -17.25 -23.12 -20.33
CA THR A 79 -18.56 -23.43 -20.91
C THR A 79 -19.43 -24.20 -19.92
N LEU A 80 -20.75 -24.27 -20.17
CA LEU A 80 -21.67 -25.01 -19.28
C LEU A 80 -21.25 -26.47 -19.06
N PRO A 81 -20.91 -27.26 -20.11
CA PRO A 81 -20.48 -28.64 -19.91
C PRO A 81 -19.22 -28.74 -19.05
N ALA A 82 -18.23 -27.87 -19.29
CA ALA A 82 -16.99 -27.87 -18.52
C ALA A 82 -17.23 -27.54 -17.04
N MET A 83 -18.11 -26.58 -16.74
CA MET A 83 -18.50 -26.28 -15.37
C MET A 83 -19.20 -27.47 -14.70
N GLN A 84 -20.13 -28.13 -15.40
CA GLN A 84 -20.88 -29.28 -14.88
C GLN A 84 -19.97 -30.48 -14.59
N GLU A 85 -19.09 -30.83 -15.53
CA GLU A 85 -18.11 -31.90 -15.36
C GLU A 85 -17.16 -31.61 -14.20
N ALA A 86 -16.68 -30.36 -14.08
CA ALA A 86 -15.80 -29.95 -13.00
C ALA A 86 -16.48 -30.03 -11.62
N LEU A 87 -17.75 -29.63 -11.54
CA LEU A 87 -18.56 -29.73 -10.31
C LEU A 87 -18.75 -31.18 -9.88
N VAL A 88 -19.15 -32.08 -10.78
CA VAL A 88 -19.34 -33.51 -10.46
C VAL A 88 -18.04 -34.12 -9.98
N ALA A 89 -16.96 -33.94 -10.74
CA ALA A 89 -15.67 -34.52 -10.36
C ALA A 89 -15.06 -33.85 -9.10
N TYR A 90 -15.45 -32.62 -8.78
CA TYR A 90 -15.08 -31.98 -7.51
C TYR A 90 -15.90 -32.57 -6.36
N ALA A 91 -17.22 -32.71 -6.52
CA ALA A 91 -18.08 -33.32 -5.52
C ALA A 91 -17.64 -34.74 -5.18
N ASP A 92 -17.31 -35.57 -6.18
CA ASP A 92 -16.77 -36.91 -5.99
C ASP A 92 -15.44 -36.93 -5.21
N ALA A 93 -14.53 -35.99 -5.52
CA ALA A 93 -13.25 -35.88 -4.82
C ALA A 93 -13.43 -35.50 -3.34
N VAL A 94 -14.34 -34.57 -3.05
CA VAL A 94 -14.64 -34.21 -1.66
C VAL A 94 -15.38 -35.35 -0.94
N ASP A 95 -16.29 -36.05 -1.62
CA ASP A 95 -16.99 -37.21 -1.08
C ASP A 95 -16.04 -38.38 -0.75
N ALA A 96 -14.95 -38.53 -1.51
CA ALA A 96 -13.88 -39.49 -1.24
C ALA A 96 -12.97 -39.04 -0.07
N ALA A 97 -12.85 -37.74 0.19
CA ALA A 97 -12.04 -37.18 1.27
C ALA A 97 -12.66 -37.38 2.68
N GLY A 98 -13.94 -37.73 2.76
CA GLY A 98 -14.62 -38.12 4.00
C GLY A 98 -15.17 -36.94 4.82
N SER A 99 -15.68 -37.24 6.01
CA SER A 99 -16.44 -36.28 6.83
C SER A 99 -15.62 -35.17 7.47
N ASP A 100 -14.29 -35.31 7.53
CA ASP A 100 -13.39 -34.28 8.05
C ASP A 100 -12.99 -33.24 6.98
N ALA A 101 -13.46 -33.37 5.74
CA ALA A 101 -13.07 -32.51 4.63
C ALA A 101 -13.67 -31.09 4.72
N VAL A 102 -12.90 -30.12 4.25
CA VAL A 102 -13.31 -28.73 4.02
C VAL A 102 -13.49 -28.51 2.52
N ALA A 103 -14.71 -28.18 2.11
CA ALA A 103 -15.07 -27.90 0.73
C ALA A 103 -15.18 -26.39 0.52
N PHE A 104 -14.44 -25.83 -0.43
CA PHE A 104 -14.51 -24.42 -0.79
C PHE A 104 -14.91 -24.26 -2.26
N VAL A 105 -15.85 -23.38 -2.57
CA VAL A 105 -16.17 -23.01 -3.95
C VAL A 105 -16.10 -21.51 -4.11
N TYR A 106 -15.39 -21.06 -5.14
CA TYR A 106 -15.35 -19.66 -5.55
C TYR A 106 -15.78 -19.54 -7.01
N TYR A 107 -16.72 -18.64 -7.29
CA TYR A 107 -17.12 -18.30 -8.64
C TYR A 107 -17.08 -16.78 -8.81
N ALA A 108 -16.39 -16.31 -9.85
CA ALA A 108 -16.39 -14.92 -10.30
C ALA A 108 -16.89 -14.83 -11.74
N GLY A 109 -17.83 -13.92 -12.00
CA GLY A 109 -18.41 -13.72 -13.34
C GLY A 109 -19.85 -13.20 -13.29
N HIS A 110 -20.56 -13.28 -14.42
CA HIS A 110 -21.98 -12.94 -14.47
C HIS A 110 -22.80 -13.97 -13.68
N GLY A 111 -23.75 -13.46 -12.91
CA GLY A 111 -24.78 -14.22 -12.20
C GLY A 111 -26.11 -13.50 -12.33
N VAL A 112 -27.21 -14.24 -12.27
CA VAL A 112 -28.57 -13.68 -12.32
C VAL A 112 -29.47 -14.38 -11.31
N GLN A 113 -30.46 -13.65 -10.81
CA GLN A 113 -31.51 -14.19 -9.96
C GLN A 113 -32.83 -14.20 -10.74
N ALA A 114 -33.53 -15.35 -10.73
CA ALA A 114 -34.81 -15.55 -11.40
C ALA A 114 -35.68 -16.55 -10.62
N GLU A 115 -36.96 -16.23 -10.44
CA GLU A 115 -37.94 -17.09 -9.73
C GLU A 115 -37.45 -17.59 -8.35
N GLY A 116 -36.67 -16.77 -7.64
CA GLY A 116 -36.10 -17.14 -6.33
C GLY A 116 -34.87 -18.07 -6.38
N ALA A 117 -34.34 -18.38 -7.56
CA ALA A 117 -33.12 -19.17 -7.76
C ALA A 117 -31.96 -18.34 -8.33
N ASN A 118 -30.71 -18.71 -7.98
CA ASN A 118 -29.50 -18.07 -8.49
C ASN A 118 -28.84 -18.94 -9.56
N PHE A 119 -28.41 -18.30 -10.66
CA PHE A 119 -27.80 -18.96 -11.80
C PHE A 119 -26.42 -18.35 -12.10
N LEU A 120 -25.42 -19.22 -12.28
CA LEU A 120 -24.07 -18.85 -12.70
C LEU A 120 -23.98 -18.94 -14.23
N ILE A 121 -23.49 -17.88 -14.89
CA ILE A 121 -23.53 -17.75 -16.35
C ILE A 121 -22.21 -18.22 -17.01
N PRO A 122 -22.23 -19.19 -17.93
CA PRO A 122 -21.07 -19.59 -18.73
C PRO A 122 -20.72 -18.59 -19.86
N ILE A 123 -19.46 -18.58 -20.33
CA ILE A 123 -18.98 -17.62 -21.35
C ILE A 123 -19.67 -17.69 -22.72
N ALA A 124 -20.27 -18.84 -23.06
CA ALA A 124 -20.92 -19.11 -24.35
C ALA A 124 -22.45 -19.24 -24.22
N ALA A 125 -23.03 -18.81 -23.10
CA ALA A 125 -24.46 -18.94 -22.87
C ALA A 125 -25.24 -17.81 -23.56
N GLU A 126 -26.14 -18.16 -24.48
CA GLU A 126 -27.11 -17.24 -25.05
C GLU A 126 -28.38 -17.22 -24.20
N ILE A 127 -28.51 -16.22 -23.33
CA ILE A 127 -29.68 -16.05 -22.46
C ILE A 127 -30.57 -14.94 -23.02
N THR A 128 -31.57 -15.31 -23.82
CA THR A 128 -32.51 -14.35 -24.45
C THR A 128 -33.86 -14.28 -23.73
N GLY A 129 -33.98 -14.84 -22.51
CA GLY A 129 -35.24 -14.97 -21.79
C GLY A 129 -35.16 -15.95 -20.61
N LEU A 130 -36.11 -15.86 -19.66
CA LEU A 130 -36.11 -16.62 -18.39
C LEU A 130 -36.05 -18.14 -18.61
N ARG A 131 -36.81 -18.66 -19.58
CA ARG A 131 -36.87 -20.09 -19.93
C ARG A 131 -35.53 -20.72 -20.32
N HIS A 132 -34.56 -19.89 -20.74
CA HIS A 132 -33.24 -20.37 -21.14
C HIS A 132 -32.29 -20.58 -19.97
N LEU A 133 -32.54 -19.95 -18.81
CA LEU A 133 -31.67 -20.06 -17.64
C LEU A 133 -31.55 -21.50 -17.13
N ALA A 134 -32.66 -22.22 -17.07
CA ALA A 134 -32.69 -23.60 -16.60
C ALA A 134 -31.88 -24.58 -17.47
N THR A 135 -31.68 -24.27 -18.76
CA THR A 135 -31.01 -25.16 -19.71
C THR A 135 -29.62 -24.68 -20.15
N ARG A 136 -29.31 -23.39 -19.98
CA ARG A 136 -28.08 -22.76 -20.50
C ARG A 136 -27.20 -22.10 -19.43
N ALA A 137 -27.65 -22.07 -18.17
CA ALA A 137 -26.85 -21.62 -17.03
C ALA A 137 -26.71 -22.74 -15.98
N MET A 138 -25.82 -22.55 -15.00
CA MET A 138 -25.67 -23.48 -13.89
C MET A 138 -26.48 -23.00 -12.67
N PRO A 139 -27.52 -23.74 -12.22
CA PRO A 139 -28.25 -23.38 -11.02
C PRO A 139 -27.40 -23.63 -9.76
N LEU A 140 -27.36 -22.65 -8.85
CA LEU A 140 -26.63 -22.78 -7.58
C LEU A 140 -27.14 -23.94 -6.72
N ASP A 141 -28.43 -24.24 -6.79
CA ASP A 141 -29.06 -25.37 -6.10
C ASP A 141 -28.47 -26.73 -6.50
N THR A 142 -27.99 -26.84 -7.74
CA THR A 142 -27.32 -28.06 -8.21
C THR A 142 -26.00 -28.22 -7.47
N LEU A 143 -25.21 -27.16 -7.38
CA LEU A 143 -23.95 -27.13 -6.63
C LEU A 143 -24.17 -27.44 -5.15
N ALA A 144 -25.13 -26.78 -4.51
CA ALA A 144 -25.45 -27.03 -3.10
C ALA A 144 -25.89 -28.49 -2.85
N ARG A 145 -26.66 -29.07 -3.76
CA ARG A 145 -27.14 -30.45 -3.66
C ARG A 145 -26.02 -31.47 -3.83
N GLU A 146 -25.14 -31.27 -4.82
CA GLU A 146 -23.98 -32.17 -5.03
C GLU A 146 -23.03 -32.16 -3.82
N LEU A 147 -22.79 -30.99 -3.23
CA LEU A 147 -21.96 -30.89 -2.02
C LEU A 147 -22.66 -31.40 -0.75
N GLY A 148 -23.99 -31.53 -0.77
CA GLY A 148 -24.80 -31.98 0.37
C GLY A 148 -25.09 -33.48 0.43
N ARG A 149 -24.50 -34.28 -0.46
CA ARG A 149 -24.67 -35.73 -0.48
C ARG A 149 -24.09 -36.45 0.73
N ARG A 150 -23.03 -35.91 1.34
CA ARG A 150 -22.36 -36.45 2.54
C ARG A 150 -22.04 -35.34 3.54
N ALA A 151 -22.01 -35.70 4.81
CA ALA A 151 -21.60 -34.80 5.88
C ALA A 151 -20.10 -34.47 5.77
N ARG A 152 -19.74 -33.23 6.11
CA ARG A 152 -18.39 -32.66 5.98
C ARG A 152 -18.09 -31.75 7.16
N LYS A 153 -16.82 -31.40 7.37
CA LYS A 153 -16.41 -30.49 8.44
C LYS A 153 -16.86 -29.06 8.15
N ALA A 154 -16.78 -28.64 6.88
CA ALA A 154 -17.13 -27.30 6.44
C ALA A 154 -17.44 -27.28 4.94
N THR A 155 -18.48 -26.54 4.54
CA THR A 155 -18.73 -26.16 3.13
C THR A 155 -18.80 -24.64 3.03
N VAL A 156 -17.99 -24.05 2.17
CA VAL A 156 -17.95 -22.60 1.95
C VAL A 156 -18.18 -22.34 0.48
N ILE A 157 -19.15 -21.51 0.16
CA ILE A 157 -19.50 -21.15 -1.22
C ILE A 157 -19.43 -19.63 -1.31
N VAL A 158 -18.59 -19.13 -2.21
CA VAL A 158 -18.33 -17.71 -2.40
C VAL A 158 -18.66 -17.32 -3.83
N LEU A 159 -19.58 -16.38 -3.98
CA LEU A 159 -20.10 -15.92 -5.26
C LEU A 159 -19.77 -14.44 -5.44
N ASP A 160 -18.82 -14.17 -6.33
CA ASP A 160 -18.41 -12.83 -6.72
C ASP A 160 -19.09 -12.43 -8.04
N THR A 161 -20.38 -12.14 -7.95
CA THR A 161 -21.26 -11.92 -9.11
C THR A 161 -22.26 -10.82 -8.84
N CYS A 162 -22.75 -10.18 -9.91
CA CYS A 162 -23.97 -9.38 -9.85
C CYS A 162 -25.16 -10.25 -9.42
N ARG A 163 -26.13 -9.65 -8.72
CA ARG A 163 -27.40 -10.27 -8.30
C ARG A 163 -28.61 -9.52 -8.85
N ASN A 164 -28.51 -9.01 -10.08
CA ASN A 164 -29.64 -8.35 -10.73
C ASN A 164 -30.74 -9.36 -11.10
N GLU A 165 -31.99 -8.91 -11.00
CA GLU A 165 -33.15 -9.68 -11.44
C GLU A 165 -33.25 -9.66 -12.97
N PHE A 166 -33.55 -10.81 -13.56
CA PHE A 166 -33.84 -10.89 -15.00
C PHE A 166 -35.31 -10.47 -15.23
N VAL A 167 -35.55 -9.22 -15.61
CA VAL A 167 -36.89 -8.71 -15.95
C VAL A 167 -37.07 -8.82 -17.47
N GLU A 168 -37.97 -9.70 -17.94
CA GLU A 168 -38.53 -9.60 -19.29
C GLU A 168 -39.48 -8.40 -19.33
N ASP A 169 -39.43 -7.63 -20.42
CA ASP A 169 -40.18 -6.40 -20.62
C ASP A 169 -41.63 -6.45 -20.08
N GLY A 170 -41.93 -5.55 -19.13
CA GLY A 170 -43.27 -5.02 -18.89
C GLY A 170 -44.26 -5.88 -18.08
N SER A 171 -44.14 -5.88 -16.75
CA SER A 171 -45.29 -5.78 -15.84
C SER A 171 -44.80 -5.60 -14.40
N GLY A 172 -45.18 -4.49 -13.77
CA GLY A 172 -44.89 -4.24 -12.36
C GLY A 172 -45.72 -5.12 -11.44
N ASP A 173 -45.08 -5.67 -10.41
CA ASP A 173 -45.44 -5.40 -9.02
C ASP A 173 -44.27 -5.82 -8.11
N ALA A 174 -43.66 -4.85 -7.44
CA ALA A 174 -42.56 -5.09 -6.51
C ALA A 174 -43.15 -5.51 -5.15
N SER A 175 -43.32 -6.81 -4.94
CA SER A 175 -43.53 -7.35 -3.59
C SER A 175 -42.18 -7.77 -2.99
N ALA A 176 -41.59 -6.85 -2.23
CA ALA A 176 -40.65 -7.22 -1.19
C ALA A 176 -41.40 -7.97 -0.09
N THR A 177 -41.42 -9.30 -0.11
CA THR A 177 -41.54 -10.12 1.12
C THR A 177 -41.03 -11.54 0.93
N GLN A 178 -40.06 -11.89 1.78
CA GLN A 178 -39.90 -13.20 2.44
C GLN A 178 -40.07 -14.48 1.60
N GLY A 179 -38.94 -15.14 1.33
CA GLY A 179 -38.94 -16.57 1.12
C GLY A 179 -37.76 -17.03 0.29
N MET A 180 -36.65 -17.36 0.96
CA MET A 180 -35.69 -18.29 0.38
C MET A 180 -36.49 -19.48 -0.17
N VAL A 181 -36.37 -19.79 -1.46
CA VAL A 181 -36.36 -21.20 -1.80
C VAL A 181 -35.13 -21.73 -1.10
N ARG A 182 -35.38 -22.49 -0.04
CA ARG A 182 -34.39 -23.27 0.68
C ARG A 182 -33.72 -24.19 -0.33
N SER A 183 -32.67 -23.74 -1.01
CA SER A 183 -31.57 -24.64 -1.27
C SER A 183 -31.28 -25.23 0.11
N ARG A 184 -31.57 -26.52 0.33
CA ARG A 184 -31.15 -27.19 1.55
C ARG A 184 -29.64 -27.21 1.50
N LEU A 185 -29.01 -26.13 1.94
CA LEU A 185 -27.57 -26.04 2.05
C LEU A 185 -27.15 -27.15 3.01
N PRO A 186 -26.05 -27.86 2.73
CA PRO A 186 -25.54 -28.84 3.66
C PRO A 186 -25.24 -28.20 5.02
N ARG A 187 -25.19 -28.99 6.09
CA ARG A 187 -24.74 -28.50 7.40
C ARG A 187 -23.38 -29.11 7.74
N PRO A 188 -22.37 -28.33 8.19
CA PRO A 188 -22.36 -26.86 8.30
C PRO A 188 -21.94 -26.18 6.98
N THR A 189 -22.64 -25.10 6.58
CA THR A 189 -22.33 -24.32 5.35
C THR A 189 -22.32 -22.81 5.60
N GLU A 190 -21.42 -22.10 4.91
CA GLU A 190 -21.43 -20.65 4.75
C GLU A 190 -21.49 -20.29 3.26
N LEU A 191 -22.50 -19.52 2.89
CA LEU A 191 -22.70 -18.99 1.54
C LEU A 191 -22.50 -17.47 1.59
N VAL A 192 -21.54 -16.99 0.81
CA VAL A 192 -21.09 -15.59 0.77
C VAL A 192 -21.37 -15.04 -0.62
N TYR A 193 -22.11 -13.95 -0.67
CA TYR A 193 -22.28 -13.15 -1.89
C TYR A 193 -21.46 -11.87 -1.75
N SER A 194 -20.71 -11.51 -2.79
CA SER A 194 -19.92 -10.28 -2.77
C SER A 194 -20.77 -9.01 -2.70
N THR A 195 -22.08 -9.09 -2.98
CA THR A 195 -23.04 -7.97 -2.90
C THR A 195 -24.42 -8.39 -2.35
N ALA A 196 -25.25 -7.42 -1.99
CA ALA A 196 -26.60 -7.62 -1.45
C ALA A 196 -27.58 -8.13 -2.52
N ALA A 197 -28.75 -8.62 -2.11
CA ALA A 197 -29.78 -9.05 -3.07
C ALA A 197 -30.21 -7.86 -3.95
N THR A 198 -30.46 -8.10 -5.25
CA THR A 198 -30.80 -7.08 -6.27
C THR A 198 -29.71 -6.05 -6.58
N ALA A 199 -28.55 -6.14 -5.92
CA ALA A 199 -27.42 -5.23 -6.12
C ALA A 199 -26.39 -5.80 -7.12
N SER A 200 -25.62 -4.90 -7.74
CA SER A 200 -24.48 -5.28 -8.58
C SER A 200 -23.24 -5.50 -7.71
N ALA A 201 -22.38 -6.42 -8.12
CA ALA A 201 -20.99 -6.47 -7.64
C ALA A 201 -20.15 -5.58 -8.56
N GLU A 202 -19.16 -4.88 -8.02
CA GLU A 202 -18.23 -4.10 -8.83
C GLU A 202 -17.21 -5.02 -9.51
N ASP A 203 -17.01 -4.83 -10.82
CA ASP A 203 -16.01 -5.59 -11.59
C ASP A 203 -14.57 -5.23 -11.19
N GLY A 204 -14.32 -4.08 -10.54
CA GLY A 204 -13.06 -3.81 -9.84
C GLY A 204 -12.52 -2.38 -9.86
N TRP A 205 -11.52 -2.13 -9.01
CA TRP A 205 -10.62 -0.96 -9.05
C TRP A 205 -9.23 -1.43 -9.48
N GLY A 206 -8.85 -1.13 -10.71
CA GLY A 206 -7.60 -1.60 -11.28
C GLY A 206 -7.61 -3.09 -11.66
N ASN A 207 -6.90 -3.92 -10.91
CA ASN A 207 -6.56 -5.30 -11.30
C ASN A 207 -7.47 -6.40 -10.71
N HIS A 208 -8.34 -6.08 -9.74
CA HIS A 208 -9.15 -7.05 -8.99
C HIS A 208 -10.51 -6.49 -8.60
N SER A 209 -11.51 -7.36 -8.36
CA SER A 209 -12.74 -6.97 -7.66
C SER A 209 -12.44 -6.57 -6.20
N PRO A 210 -13.19 -5.63 -5.58
CA PRO A 210 -12.94 -5.23 -4.19
C PRO A 210 -13.09 -6.41 -3.23
N PHE A 211 -14.01 -7.33 -3.55
CA PHE A 211 -14.27 -8.53 -2.77
C PHE A 211 -13.14 -9.56 -2.89
N ALA A 212 -12.67 -9.86 -4.10
CA ALA A 212 -11.57 -10.80 -4.32
C ALA A 212 -10.29 -10.32 -3.63
N LEU A 213 -10.00 -9.03 -3.73
CA LEU A 213 -8.84 -8.42 -3.08
C LEU A 213 -8.93 -8.51 -1.56
N ALA A 214 -10.08 -8.12 -0.97
CA ALA A 214 -10.29 -8.23 0.47
C ALA A 214 -10.19 -9.69 0.96
N LEU A 215 -10.75 -10.63 0.20
CA LEU A 215 -10.69 -12.05 0.51
C LEU A 215 -9.24 -12.57 0.51
N ILE A 216 -8.44 -12.25 -0.51
CA ILE A 216 -7.04 -12.68 -0.61
C ILE A 216 -6.20 -12.10 0.54
N GLU A 217 -6.44 -10.84 0.92
CA GLU A 217 -5.73 -10.20 2.04
C GLU A 217 -6.03 -10.86 3.39
N GLU A 218 -7.27 -11.32 3.61
CA GLU A 218 -7.72 -11.89 4.89
C GLU A 218 -7.58 -13.41 4.99
N MET A 219 -7.45 -14.12 3.87
CA MET A 219 -7.21 -15.57 3.80
C MET A 219 -6.10 -16.10 4.74
N PRO A 220 -4.96 -15.41 4.96
CA PRO A 220 -3.92 -15.87 5.89
C PRO A 220 -4.41 -15.99 7.34
N GLY A 221 -5.43 -15.22 7.70
CA GLY A 221 -6.09 -15.28 9.01
C GLY A 221 -6.63 -16.67 9.34
N LEU A 222 -6.93 -17.49 8.32
CA LEU A 222 -7.37 -18.88 8.48
C LEU A 222 -6.29 -19.79 9.08
N LEU A 223 -5.02 -19.40 9.03
CA LEU A 223 -3.92 -20.13 9.66
C LEU A 223 -3.62 -19.64 11.09
N VAL A 224 -4.36 -18.65 11.60
CA VAL A 224 -4.24 -18.21 12.99
C VAL A 224 -4.99 -19.19 13.89
N PRO A 225 -4.34 -19.75 14.93
CA PRO A 225 -4.98 -20.71 15.82
C PRO A 225 -6.29 -20.18 16.42
N GLY A 226 -7.38 -20.92 16.23
CA GLY A 226 -8.69 -20.60 16.80
C GLY A 226 -9.57 -19.70 15.92
N THR A 227 -9.04 -19.11 14.84
CA THR A 227 -9.84 -18.29 13.92
C THR A 227 -10.77 -19.16 13.08
N ARG A 228 -12.06 -18.81 13.03
CA ARG A 228 -13.04 -19.51 12.18
C ARG A 228 -13.08 -18.86 10.80
N ILE A 229 -13.49 -19.64 9.81
CA ILE A 229 -13.76 -19.12 8.45
C ILE A 229 -14.78 -17.97 8.50
N GLN A 230 -15.77 -18.08 9.38
CA GLN A 230 -16.79 -17.06 9.61
C GLN A 230 -16.20 -15.71 10.05
N ASP A 231 -15.17 -15.72 10.91
CA ASP A 231 -14.54 -14.50 11.42
C ASP A 231 -13.74 -13.78 10.32
N VAL A 232 -13.11 -14.56 9.44
CA VAL A 232 -12.41 -14.04 8.24
C VAL A 232 -13.42 -13.42 7.26
N VAL A 233 -14.52 -14.13 6.98
CA VAL A 233 -15.59 -13.62 6.09
C VAL A 233 -16.23 -12.34 6.63
N ASP A 234 -16.46 -12.24 7.94
CA ASP A 234 -17.00 -11.02 8.56
C ASP A 234 -16.03 -9.83 8.42
N THR A 235 -14.72 -10.09 8.50
CA THR A 235 -13.68 -9.08 8.27
C THR A 235 -13.64 -8.64 6.80
N VAL A 236 -13.74 -9.58 5.87
CA VAL A 236 -13.86 -9.30 4.43
C VAL A 236 -15.09 -8.44 4.15
N ALA A 237 -16.25 -8.77 4.74
CA ALA A 237 -17.47 -7.99 4.58
C ALA A 237 -17.30 -6.54 5.06
N ALA A 238 -16.71 -6.34 6.25
CA ALA A 238 -16.43 -5.01 6.78
C ALA A 238 -15.46 -4.21 5.89
N LYS A 239 -14.40 -4.86 5.38
CA LYS A 239 -13.44 -4.24 4.44
C LYS A 239 -14.12 -3.81 3.14
N VAL A 240 -14.91 -4.67 2.53
CA VAL A 240 -15.61 -4.37 1.27
C VAL A 240 -16.59 -3.22 1.45
N SER A 241 -17.37 -3.21 2.54
CA SER A 241 -18.28 -2.09 2.84
C SER A 241 -17.53 -0.78 3.05
N LEU A 242 -16.40 -0.80 3.78
CA LEU A 242 -15.55 0.38 3.97
C LEU A 242 -14.99 0.89 2.64
N TRP A 243 -14.37 0.00 1.89
CA TRP A 243 -13.70 0.31 0.62
C TRP A 243 -14.69 0.92 -0.35
N THR A 244 -15.86 0.32 -0.51
CA THR A 244 -16.86 0.71 -1.52
C THR A 244 -17.79 1.81 -1.01
N ALA A 245 -17.50 2.43 0.14
CA ALA A 245 -18.37 3.41 0.79
C ALA A 245 -19.84 2.94 0.92
N ASN A 246 -20.02 1.66 1.25
CA ASN A 246 -21.30 0.93 1.35
C ASN A 246 -22.07 0.74 0.04
N THR A 247 -21.51 1.08 -1.13
CA THR A 247 -22.16 0.79 -2.42
C THR A 247 -22.20 -0.70 -2.74
N GLN A 248 -21.22 -1.47 -2.25
CA GLN A 248 -21.22 -2.93 -2.25
C GLN A 248 -21.27 -3.44 -0.81
N THR A 249 -22.27 -4.28 -0.50
CA THR A 249 -22.42 -4.87 0.84
C THR A 249 -22.44 -6.38 0.74
N VAL A 250 -21.48 -7.05 1.37
CA VAL A 250 -21.36 -8.51 1.37
C VAL A 250 -22.52 -9.13 2.14
N ALA A 251 -23.21 -10.10 1.53
CA ALA A 251 -24.30 -10.83 2.17
C ALA A 251 -23.86 -12.25 2.53
N VAL A 252 -24.04 -12.63 3.79
CA VAL A 252 -23.57 -13.90 4.34
C VAL A 252 -24.75 -14.71 4.87
N TYR A 253 -24.85 -15.98 4.46
CA TYR A 253 -25.87 -16.93 4.90
C TYR A 253 -25.19 -18.14 5.55
N ARG A 254 -25.61 -18.48 6.78
CA ARG A 254 -24.97 -19.52 7.61
C ARG A 254 -25.97 -20.59 8.01
N GLU A 255 -25.62 -21.84 7.76
CA GLU A 255 -26.35 -23.01 8.23
C GLU A 255 -25.42 -23.81 9.15
N GLY A 256 -25.46 -23.51 10.45
CA GLY A 256 -24.56 -24.10 11.46
C GLY A 256 -23.29 -23.29 11.73
N ALA A 257 -22.49 -23.73 12.71
CA ALA A 257 -21.19 -23.14 13.02
C ALA A 257 -20.08 -23.91 12.30
N LEU A 258 -19.19 -23.20 11.61
CA LEU A 258 -18.02 -23.83 10.98
C LEU A 258 -16.86 -23.86 12.00
N PRO A 259 -16.33 -25.03 12.34
CA PRO A 259 -15.16 -25.12 13.20
C PRO A 259 -13.92 -24.51 12.52
N PRO A 260 -12.93 -24.03 13.29
CA PRO A 260 -11.66 -23.57 12.74
C PRO A 260 -10.93 -24.71 11.99
N LEU A 261 -10.05 -24.34 11.06
CA LEU A 261 -9.20 -25.31 10.36
C LEU A 261 -8.35 -26.08 11.36
N THR A 262 -8.14 -27.37 11.10
CA THR A 262 -7.21 -28.16 11.91
C THR A 262 -5.80 -27.83 11.44
N LEU A 263 -5.08 -27.00 12.20
CA LEU A 263 -3.74 -26.55 11.84
C LEU A 263 -2.69 -27.64 12.10
N THR A 264 -1.82 -27.84 11.12
CA THR A 264 -0.67 -28.76 11.20
C THR A 264 0.65 -28.00 11.37
N ALA A 265 1.74 -28.71 11.65
CA ALA A 265 3.08 -28.10 11.65
C ALA A 265 3.45 -27.51 10.27
N GLU A 266 2.97 -28.12 9.19
CA GLU A 266 3.13 -27.55 7.83
C GLU A 266 2.36 -26.25 7.64
N ASP A 267 1.17 -26.11 8.25
CA ASP A 267 0.39 -24.87 8.18
C ASP A 267 1.06 -23.72 8.92
N GLU A 268 1.76 -23.98 10.02
CA GLU A 268 2.58 -22.99 10.69
C GLU A 268 3.77 -22.54 9.80
N VAL A 269 4.36 -23.46 9.02
CA VAL A 269 5.38 -23.12 8.00
C VAL A 269 4.78 -22.33 6.85
N ARG A 270 3.60 -22.71 6.34
CA ARG A 270 2.85 -21.98 5.30
C ARG A 270 2.50 -20.57 5.77
N ARG A 271 2.04 -20.41 7.02
CA ARG A 271 1.77 -19.11 7.66
C ARG A 271 3.02 -18.24 7.73
N ARG A 272 4.17 -18.81 8.10
CA ARG A 272 5.46 -18.09 8.16
C ARG A 272 6.02 -17.73 6.78
N SER A 273 5.67 -18.50 5.73
CA SER A 273 6.19 -18.33 4.37
C SER A 273 5.23 -17.65 3.39
N TRP A 274 4.02 -17.32 3.83
CA TRP A 274 2.93 -16.75 3.01
C TRP A 274 3.33 -15.48 2.23
N SER A 275 4.30 -14.71 2.73
CA SER A 275 4.82 -13.50 2.07
C SER A 275 5.77 -13.76 0.89
N ARG A 276 6.12 -15.02 0.57
CA ARG A 276 7.12 -15.34 -0.48
C ARG A 276 6.46 -15.92 -1.74
N ARG A 277 6.20 -15.10 -2.76
CA ARG A 277 5.84 -15.61 -4.12
C ARG A 277 6.98 -16.46 -4.70
N PRO A 278 6.77 -17.72 -5.12
CA PRO A 278 7.83 -18.52 -5.73
C PRO A 278 8.14 -18.06 -7.17
N ARG A 279 9.39 -17.68 -7.44
CA ARG A 279 9.94 -17.51 -8.79
C ARG A 279 10.58 -18.84 -9.27
N ARG A 280 10.21 -19.32 -10.45
CA ARG A 280 10.78 -20.56 -11.06
C ARG A 280 12.28 -20.38 -11.43
N PRO A 281 13.20 -21.33 -11.08
CA PRO A 281 14.62 -21.24 -11.43
C PRO A 281 14.96 -21.90 -12.79
N SER A 282 16.01 -21.42 -13.48
CA SER A 282 16.50 -21.99 -14.74
C SER A 282 17.67 -22.97 -14.55
N ARG A 283 17.80 -23.94 -15.47
CA ARG A 283 18.53 -25.22 -15.35
C ARG A 283 20.06 -25.20 -15.08
N ARG A 284 20.74 -24.06 -14.91
CA ARG A 284 22.23 -24.01 -14.99
C ARG A 284 23.03 -24.28 -13.70
N ARG A 285 22.44 -24.31 -12.49
CA ARG A 285 23.22 -24.34 -11.22
C ARG A 285 23.50 -25.71 -10.62
N VAL A 286 23.05 -26.80 -11.23
CA VAL A 286 23.24 -28.16 -10.68
C VAL A 286 24.69 -28.65 -10.80
N ALA A 287 25.52 -28.07 -11.67
CA ALA A 287 26.78 -28.70 -12.06
C ALA A 287 28.03 -28.43 -11.17
N ALA A 288 28.13 -27.35 -10.40
CA ALA A 288 29.45 -26.84 -9.98
C ALA A 288 29.92 -27.20 -8.55
N ARG A 289 29.25 -28.08 -7.80
CA ARG A 289 29.55 -28.31 -6.37
C ARG A 289 30.48 -29.49 -6.03
N ILE A 290 31.09 -30.15 -7.01
CA ILE A 290 31.83 -31.39 -6.76
C ILE A 290 33.28 -31.18 -6.26
N ALA A 291 33.91 -30.01 -6.41
CA ALA A 291 35.31 -29.78 -6.00
C ALA A 291 35.38 -29.06 -4.64
N ALA A 292 35.65 -29.78 -3.55
CA ALA A 292 36.97 -29.85 -2.92
C ALA A 292 37.36 -28.54 -2.17
N GLY A 293 37.54 -28.50 -0.86
CA GLY A 293 37.75 -29.60 0.07
C GLY A 293 39.14 -30.22 -0.08
N ALA A 294 40.22 -29.48 0.19
CA ALA A 294 41.50 -30.05 0.58
C ALA A 294 42.45 -28.99 1.15
N ALA A 295 43.06 -29.32 2.28
CA ALA A 295 44.38 -28.83 2.72
C ALA A 295 44.50 -27.37 3.20
N ALA A 296 44.05 -27.17 4.44
CA ALA A 296 44.82 -26.40 5.41
C ALA A 296 46.13 -27.13 5.80
N LEU A 297 46.96 -26.41 6.59
CA LEU A 297 48.02 -26.86 7.52
C LEU A 297 49.48 -27.03 7.02
N SER A 298 50.37 -26.09 7.42
CA SER A 298 51.44 -26.31 8.45
C SER A 298 52.70 -25.44 8.26
N LEU A 299 53.15 -24.82 9.37
CA LEU A 299 54.51 -24.38 9.77
C LEU A 299 54.77 -22.84 9.79
N THR A 300 54.84 -22.07 10.89
CA THR A 300 55.56 -22.08 12.21
C THR A 300 57.01 -21.53 12.21
N VAL A 301 57.46 -20.58 13.06
CA VAL A 301 56.71 -19.65 13.93
C VAL A 301 57.50 -18.51 14.61
N ALA A 302 58.83 -18.30 14.52
CA ALA A 302 59.43 -17.16 15.27
C ALA A 302 60.59 -16.43 14.60
N GLY A 303 61.49 -17.14 13.90
CA GLY A 303 62.42 -16.52 12.94
C GLY A 303 61.71 -15.99 11.68
N GLY A 304 60.49 -16.48 11.47
CA GLY A 304 59.51 -15.82 10.62
C GLY A 304 59.21 -14.41 11.13
N PHE A 305 58.81 -14.17 12.38
CA PHE A 305 58.02 -12.99 12.76
C PHE A 305 58.50 -11.55 12.43
N TRP A 306 59.76 -11.24 12.10
CA TRP A 306 60.15 -9.92 11.53
C TRP A 306 60.24 -9.94 9.98
N PHE A 307 60.61 -11.09 9.40
CA PHE A 307 60.65 -11.36 7.94
C PHE A 307 59.40 -12.08 7.39
N ALA A 308 58.50 -12.44 8.28
CA ALA A 308 57.17 -13.06 8.18
C ALA A 308 56.15 -12.28 9.02
N ALA A 309 56.57 -11.20 9.70
CA ALA A 309 55.68 -10.05 9.81
C ALA A 309 55.50 -9.53 8.39
N TYR A 310 54.25 -9.62 7.93
CA TYR A 310 53.77 -8.93 6.77
C TYR A 310 54.37 -7.51 6.72
N PRO A 311 54.99 -7.06 5.60
CA PRO A 311 55.52 -5.70 5.42
C PRO A 311 54.61 -4.58 6.00
N GLU A 312 53.32 -4.84 6.06
CA GLU A 312 52.22 -4.10 6.68
C GLU A 312 52.37 -3.85 8.19
N THR A 313 52.78 -4.88 8.94
CA THR A 313 52.98 -4.78 10.38
C THR A 313 54.19 -3.90 10.69
N ARG A 314 55.21 -3.94 9.82
CA ARG A 314 56.38 -3.04 9.87
C ARG A 314 56.00 -1.61 9.50
N THR A 315 55.21 -1.45 8.43
CA THR A 315 54.71 -0.16 7.95
C THR A 315 53.85 0.55 8.99
N GLY A 316 52.94 -0.16 9.65
CA GLY A 316 52.13 0.39 10.75
C GLY A 316 52.95 0.81 11.97
N LEU A 317 54.00 0.06 12.30
CA LEU A 317 54.93 0.39 13.39
C LEU A 317 55.72 1.68 13.08
N LEU A 318 56.16 1.84 11.83
CA LEU A 318 56.87 3.03 11.35
C LEU A 318 55.97 4.28 11.25
N LEU A 319 54.71 4.12 10.82
CA LEU A 319 53.71 5.20 10.77
C LEU A 319 53.36 5.74 12.16
N ARG A 320 53.19 4.87 13.16
CA ARG A 320 52.98 5.30 14.56
C ARG A 320 54.18 5.98 15.18
N ALA A 321 55.39 5.54 14.80
CA ALA A 321 56.62 6.20 15.20
C ALA A 321 56.81 7.57 14.51
N GLY A 322 55.89 7.97 13.61
CA GLY A 322 55.97 9.23 12.86
C GLY A 322 57.06 9.24 11.79
N LEU A 323 57.59 8.07 11.42
CA LEU A 323 58.73 7.92 10.49
C LEU A 323 58.31 7.81 9.03
N LEU A 324 57.00 7.76 8.73
CA LEU A 324 56.41 7.75 7.39
C LEU A 324 55.33 8.83 7.28
N ASP A 325 55.21 9.48 6.11
CA ASP A 325 54.18 10.50 5.84
C ASP A 325 52.77 9.88 5.84
N GLY A 326 51.97 10.22 6.84
CA GLY A 326 50.64 9.64 7.05
C GLY A 326 49.60 10.01 5.99
N SER A 327 49.80 11.05 5.19
CA SER A 327 48.81 11.51 4.20
C SER A 327 48.59 10.51 3.06
N ALA A 328 49.66 9.82 2.63
CA ALA A 328 49.59 8.75 1.64
C ALA A 328 48.83 7.51 2.17
N TYR A 329 48.72 7.35 3.48
CA TYR A 329 48.13 6.16 4.13
C TYR A 329 46.81 6.46 4.88
N ASP A 330 46.27 7.67 4.73
CA ASP A 330 45.08 8.13 5.45
C ASP A 330 43.77 7.76 4.72
N PHE A 331 42.86 7.11 5.46
CA PHE A 331 41.46 6.81 5.06
C PHE A 331 40.41 7.71 5.75
N ALA A 332 40.84 8.75 6.46
CA ALA A 332 40.39 10.13 6.25
C ALA A 332 39.06 10.48 5.57
N CYS A 333 37.86 9.99 5.89
CA CYS A 333 36.63 10.55 5.26
C CYS A 333 36.17 11.90 5.87
N ALA A 334 37.11 12.82 6.15
CA ALA A 334 36.84 14.16 6.66
C ALA A 334 37.13 15.24 5.58
N PRO A 335 36.35 16.34 5.51
CA PRO A 335 36.62 17.45 4.59
C PRO A 335 38.03 18.07 4.76
N PRO A 336 38.65 18.59 3.69
CA PRO A 336 38.16 18.63 2.30
C PRO A 336 38.28 17.26 1.60
N TRP A 337 37.26 16.90 0.81
CA TRP A 337 37.15 15.59 0.16
C TRP A 337 37.95 15.53 -1.15
N ASP A 338 38.03 16.65 -1.86
CA ASP A 338 38.81 16.81 -3.09
C ASP A 338 40.19 17.39 -2.71
N GLY A 339 41.27 16.68 -3.07
CA GLY A 339 42.65 17.00 -2.66
C GLY A 339 43.69 16.36 -3.57
N GLN A 340 44.98 16.52 -3.23
CA GLN A 340 46.11 15.99 -4.01
C GLN A 340 45.96 14.47 -4.21
N LEU A 341 46.16 14.00 -5.44
CA LEU A 341 46.13 12.59 -5.78
C LEU A 341 47.19 11.84 -4.97
N ASP A 342 46.80 10.69 -4.41
CA ASP A 342 47.79 9.79 -3.85
C ASP A 342 48.65 9.17 -4.96
N ARG A 343 49.67 8.41 -4.57
CA ARG A 343 50.60 7.79 -5.53
C ARG A 343 49.95 6.74 -6.46
N TYR A 344 48.69 6.38 -6.23
CA TYR A 344 47.89 5.51 -7.09
C TYR A 344 46.98 6.30 -8.03
N GLY A 345 47.01 7.64 -7.96
CA GLY A 345 46.19 8.51 -8.79
C GLY A 345 44.74 8.60 -8.32
N LEU A 346 44.48 8.40 -7.02
CA LEU A 346 43.16 8.48 -6.41
C LEU A 346 43.09 9.63 -5.40
N THR A 347 41.96 10.33 -5.35
CA THR A 347 41.69 11.35 -4.32
C THR A 347 41.08 10.70 -3.06
N ARG A 348 41.02 11.46 -1.96
CA ARG A 348 40.38 11.02 -0.71
C ARG A 348 38.87 10.75 -0.90
N ARG A 349 38.19 11.51 -1.76
CA ARG A 349 36.77 11.29 -2.11
C ARG A 349 36.55 9.99 -2.88
N ASP A 350 37.50 9.60 -3.74
CA ASP A 350 37.42 8.35 -4.51
C ASP A 350 37.45 7.13 -3.60
N TRP A 351 38.28 7.18 -2.55
CA TRP A 351 38.36 6.15 -1.53
C TRP A 351 37.14 6.09 -0.59
N CYS A 352 36.41 7.19 -0.41
CA CYS A 352 35.40 7.29 0.63
C CYS A 352 33.94 7.23 0.16
N LEU A 353 33.60 7.83 -1.00
CA LEU A 353 32.19 8.17 -1.27
C LEU A 353 31.75 8.12 -2.73
N SER A 354 32.66 8.14 -3.70
CA SER A 354 32.28 8.47 -5.08
C SER A 354 32.50 7.36 -6.11
N LEU A 355 33.40 6.41 -5.86
CA LEU A 355 33.69 5.32 -6.79
C LEU A 355 33.31 3.97 -6.18
N SER A 356 32.68 3.12 -6.99
CA SER A 356 32.54 1.70 -6.64
C SER A 356 33.92 1.05 -6.56
N ASN A 357 34.05 -0.05 -5.83
CA ASN A 357 35.30 -0.81 -5.77
C ASN A 357 35.88 -1.11 -7.17
N ASP A 358 35.03 -1.30 -8.18
CA ASP A 358 35.47 -1.48 -9.57
C ASP A 358 36.14 -0.24 -10.16
N ALA A 359 35.55 0.94 -9.95
CA ALA A 359 36.06 2.19 -10.50
C ALA A 359 37.33 2.67 -9.77
N ILE A 360 37.48 2.33 -8.48
CA ILE A 360 38.73 2.53 -7.72
C ILE A 360 39.85 1.71 -8.37
N VAL A 361 39.59 0.44 -8.71
CA VAL A 361 40.56 -0.44 -9.37
C VAL A 361 40.93 0.05 -10.77
N GLU A 362 39.95 0.47 -11.57
CA GLU A 362 40.21 1.01 -12.92
C GLU A 362 41.15 2.20 -12.90
N THR A 363 40.92 3.11 -11.95
CA THR A 363 41.68 4.35 -11.85
C THR A 363 43.07 4.10 -11.26
N GLY A 364 43.14 3.32 -10.17
CA GLY A 364 44.37 3.01 -9.45
C GLY A 364 45.32 2.05 -10.19
N MET A 365 44.81 1.30 -11.17
CA MET A 365 45.58 0.31 -11.95
C MET A 365 45.47 0.51 -13.47
N ALA A 366 45.16 1.74 -13.90
CA ALA A 366 44.84 2.07 -15.28
C ALA A 366 45.93 1.64 -16.29
N ASP A 367 47.20 1.93 -16.00
CA ASP A 367 48.33 1.75 -16.92
C ASP A 367 49.48 0.90 -16.32
N ARG A 368 50.52 0.59 -17.13
CA ARG A 368 51.65 -0.24 -16.70
C ARG A 368 52.46 0.40 -15.57
N ASP A 369 52.64 1.71 -15.58
CA ASP A 369 53.47 2.41 -14.60
C ASP A 369 52.77 2.43 -13.23
N ARG A 370 51.46 2.71 -13.20
CA ARG A 370 50.65 2.61 -11.97
C ARG A 370 50.57 1.19 -11.45
N ARG A 371 50.45 0.18 -12.32
CA ARG A 371 50.51 -1.22 -11.88
C ARG A 371 51.86 -1.53 -11.25
N GLN A 372 52.98 -1.06 -11.80
CA GLN A 372 54.29 -1.22 -11.17
C GLN A 372 54.38 -0.50 -9.81
N VAL A 373 53.80 0.69 -9.67
CA VAL A 373 53.74 1.43 -8.39
C VAL A 373 52.87 0.70 -7.36
N VAL A 374 51.72 0.14 -7.78
CA VAL A 374 50.87 -0.73 -6.93
C VAL A 374 51.62 -1.99 -6.53
N GLU A 375 52.37 -2.62 -7.44
CA GLU A 375 53.17 -3.80 -7.10
C GLU A 375 54.31 -3.49 -6.14
N ALA A 376 55.03 -2.40 -6.35
CA ALA A 376 56.09 -1.96 -5.43
C ALA A 376 55.52 -1.58 -4.06
N GLY A 377 54.37 -0.91 -4.01
CA GLY A 377 53.66 -0.57 -2.77
C GLY A 377 53.10 -1.79 -2.05
N PHE A 378 52.56 -2.75 -2.79
CA PHE A 378 52.09 -4.03 -2.29
C PHE A 378 53.24 -4.85 -1.69
N ALA A 379 54.40 -4.89 -2.36
CA ALA A 379 55.62 -5.54 -1.84
C ALA A 379 56.15 -4.86 -0.56
N ALA A 380 55.97 -3.54 -0.43
CA ALA A 380 56.37 -2.75 0.73
C ALA A 380 55.35 -2.77 1.89
N GLY A 381 54.15 -3.33 1.71
CA GLY A 381 53.12 -3.39 2.76
C GLY A 381 52.27 -2.13 2.90
N ASP A 382 52.08 -1.38 1.83
CA ASP A 382 51.24 -0.20 1.82
C ASP A 382 49.73 -0.57 1.91
N PRO A 383 49.02 -0.12 2.96
CA PRO A 383 47.57 -0.33 3.13
C PRO A 383 46.70 -0.06 1.90
N LYS A 384 46.99 0.98 1.11
CA LYS A 384 46.20 1.36 -0.08
C LYS A 384 46.55 0.52 -1.31
N ALA A 385 47.81 0.11 -1.49
CA ALA A 385 48.16 -0.86 -2.53
C ALA A 385 47.50 -2.22 -2.27
N LEU A 386 47.47 -2.65 -1.01
CA LEU A 386 46.80 -3.88 -0.59
C LEU A 386 45.30 -3.81 -0.83
N ALA A 387 44.70 -2.65 -0.62
CA ALA A 387 43.30 -2.40 -0.92
C ALA A 387 42.99 -2.49 -2.41
N LEU A 388 43.80 -1.83 -3.25
CA LEU A 388 43.64 -1.88 -4.71
C LEU A 388 43.78 -3.30 -5.24
N LYS A 389 44.77 -4.06 -4.75
CA LYS A 389 44.97 -5.47 -5.11
C LYS A 389 43.81 -6.34 -4.66
N ALA A 390 43.25 -6.09 -3.48
CA ALA A 390 42.11 -6.81 -2.97
C ALA A 390 40.83 -6.56 -3.79
N MET A 391 40.55 -5.28 -4.10
CA MET A 391 39.41 -4.89 -4.93
C MET A 391 39.57 -5.40 -6.37
N ALA A 392 40.79 -5.39 -6.92
CA ALA A 392 41.06 -5.87 -8.27
C ALA A 392 40.84 -7.37 -8.39
N ALA A 393 41.26 -8.13 -7.39
CA ALA A 393 41.02 -9.57 -7.33
C ALA A 393 39.53 -9.89 -7.14
N ASP A 394 38.79 -9.14 -6.31
CA ASP A 394 37.34 -9.29 -6.19
C ASP A 394 36.63 -9.00 -7.52
N ARG A 395 37.06 -7.95 -8.20
CA ARG A 395 36.55 -7.60 -9.52
C ARG A 395 36.79 -8.70 -10.56
N GLN A 396 38.03 -9.19 -10.64
CA GLN A 396 38.37 -10.29 -11.54
C GLN A 396 37.60 -11.56 -11.17
N ALA A 397 37.39 -11.82 -9.87
CA ALA A 397 36.55 -12.92 -9.41
C ALA A 397 35.09 -12.77 -9.84
N ARG A 398 34.54 -11.55 -9.81
CA ARG A 398 33.18 -11.30 -10.28
C ARG A 398 33.04 -11.53 -11.78
N GLN A 399 34.10 -11.23 -12.54
CA GLN A 399 34.19 -11.42 -13.99
C GLN A 399 34.55 -12.86 -14.38
N ALA A 400 35.18 -13.61 -13.49
CA ALA A 400 35.48 -15.01 -13.67
C ALA A 400 34.24 -15.89 -13.47
N GLU A 401 34.20 -16.99 -14.21
CA GLU A 401 33.10 -17.96 -14.12
C GLU A 401 33.11 -18.71 -12.78
N ALA A 402 31.94 -19.19 -12.35
CA ALA A 402 31.80 -19.90 -11.09
C ALA A 402 32.60 -21.21 -11.10
N GLY A 403 33.76 -21.20 -10.47
CA GLY A 403 34.71 -22.29 -10.46
C GLY A 403 36.00 -21.90 -9.76
N ASP A 404 37.02 -22.73 -9.89
CA ASP A 404 38.24 -22.65 -9.09
C ASP A 404 39.00 -21.33 -9.31
N ASP A 405 39.01 -20.78 -10.52
CA ASP A 405 39.61 -19.47 -10.79
C ASP A 405 38.90 -18.32 -10.04
N ARG A 406 37.56 -18.32 -9.99
CA ARG A 406 36.80 -17.34 -9.19
C ARG A 406 36.98 -17.55 -7.70
N ALA A 407 37.02 -18.79 -7.23
CA ALA A 407 37.27 -19.09 -5.82
C ALA A 407 38.69 -18.67 -5.40
N ARG A 408 39.69 -18.89 -6.27
CA ARG A 408 41.08 -18.43 -6.14
C ARG A 408 41.16 -16.92 -6.06
N LEU A 409 40.55 -16.20 -7.00
CA LEU A 409 40.52 -14.73 -7.02
C LEU A 409 39.79 -14.14 -5.79
N LEU A 410 38.67 -14.73 -5.34
CA LEU A 410 37.99 -14.31 -4.09
C LEU A 410 38.86 -14.57 -2.85
N ALA A 411 39.63 -15.66 -2.83
CA ALA A 411 40.56 -15.96 -1.75
C ALA A 411 41.78 -15.02 -1.75
N GLU A 412 42.30 -14.64 -2.91
CA GLU A 412 43.34 -13.61 -3.07
C GLU A 412 42.83 -12.24 -2.60
N ALA A 413 41.64 -11.83 -3.03
CA ALA A 413 40.98 -10.59 -2.58
C ALA A 413 40.85 -10.53 -1.05
N ALA A 414 40.40 -11.64 -0.46
CA ALA A 414 40.31 -11.83 0.97
C ALA A 414 41.68 -11.70 1.67
N ALA A 415 42.70 -12.41 1.19
CA ALA A 415 44.03 -12.42 1.78
C ALA A 415 44.66 -11.01 1.80
N PHE A 416 44.55 -10.27 0.70
CA PHE A 416 45.05 -8.90 0.62
C PHE A 416 44.26 -7.94 1.52
N GLY A 417 42.94 -8.12 1.64
CA GLY A 417 42.10 -7.34 2.55
C GLY A 417 42.44 -7.49 4.02
N ARG A 418 42.70 -8.72 4.49
CA ARG A 418 43.13 -8.96 5.88
C ARG A 418 44.49 -8.35 6.18
N ARG A 419 45.42 -8.41 5.23
CA ARG A 419 46.75 -7.81 5.36
C ARG A 419 46.68 -6.29 5.49
N ALA A 420 45.83 -5.64 4.69
CA ALA A 420 45.57 -4.21 4.83
C ALA A 420 44.95 -3.87 6.20
N ALA A 421 44.02 -4.71 6.69
CA ALA A 421 43.32 -4.51 7.97
C ALA A 421 44.21 -4.64 9.21
N ALA A 422 45.29 -5.43 9.12
CA ALA A 422 46.26 -5.62 10.18
C ALA A 422 47.29 -4.49 10.31
N THR A 423 47.18 -3.43 9.49
CA THR A 423 48.01 -2.23 9.63
C THR A 423 47.51 -1.35 10.79
N ASP A 424 48.44 -0.81 11.55
CA ASP A 424 48.21 -0.18 12.85
C ASP A 424 47.74 1.28 12.81
N LEU A 425 47.23 1.69 11.64
CA LEU A 425 46.61 2.99 11.39
C LEU A 425 45.20 3.05 11.97
N PRO A 426 44.70 4.24 12.37
CA PRO A 426 43.35 4.42 12.95
C PRO A 426 42.20 3.94 12.04
N ARG A 427 42.49 3.60 10.77
CA ARG A 427 41.52 3.22 9.75
C ARG A 427 41.96 2.09 8.82
N GLY A 428 43.11 1.44 9.05
CA GLY A 428 43.46 0.21 8.31
C GLY A 428 42.38 -0.86 8.46
N ARG A 429 41.76 -0.91 9.64
CA ARG A 429 40.66 -1.83 9.98
C ARG A 429 39.36 -1.63 9.21
N VAL A 430 39.17 -0.53 8.46
CA VAL A 430 38.00 -0.26 7.59
C VAL A 430 38.07 -1.09 6.29
N LEU A 431 39.28 -1.50 5.88
CA LEU A 431 39.49 -2.14 4.59
C LEU A 431 38.93 -3.56 4.50
N GLY A 432 38.94 -4.30 5.62
CA GLY A 432 38.24 -5.58 5.75
C GLY A 432 36.71 -5.47 5.59
N TRP A 433 36.16 -4.26 5.75
CA TRP A 433 34.74 -3.96 5.59
C TRP A 433 34.41 -3.43 4.19
N MET A 434 35.32 -2.69 3.53
CA MET A 434 35.17 -2.30 2.11
C MET A 434 35.22 -3.51 1.15
N LEU A 435 35.86 -4.60 1.58
CA LEU A 435 35.96 -5.89 0.87
C LEU A 435 34.92 -6.92 1.37
N GLY A 436 33.96 -6.48 2.19
CA GLY A 436 33.03 -7.35 2.91
C GLY A 436 32.06 -8.12 2.01
N ASP A 437 32.16 -9.45 2.07
CA ASP A 437 31.04 -10.41 2.05
C ASP A 437 31.52 -11.84 2.41
N ARG A 438 32.81 -12.17 2.23
CA ARG A 438 33.28 -13.58 2.33
C ARG A 438 34.57 -13.84 3.11
N LEU A 439 35.11 -12.81 3.76
CA LEU A 439 36.37 -12.92 4.50
C LEU A 439 36.27 -13.60 5.88
N GLN A 440 35.04 -13.80 6.37
CA GLN A 440 34.71 -14.16 7.76
C GLN A 440 34.57 -15.67 8.03
N ARG A 441 35.26 -16.54 7.29
CA ARG A 441 35.34 -17.99 7.65
C ARG A 441 36.52 -18.34 8.58
N LEU A 442 37.27 -17.35 9.08
CA LEU A 442 38.48 -17.60 9.87
C LEU A 442 38.44 -16.80 11.19
N ASP A 443 37.98 -17.49 12.24
CA ASP A 443 38.27 -17.34 13.67
C ASP A 443 38.41 -15.89 14.22
N VAL A 444 37.31 -15.12 14.20
CA VAL A 444 37.24 -13.83 14.90
C VAL A 444 36.49 -14.00 16.22
N ASN A 445 37.18 -13.77 17.34
CA ASN A 445 36.60 -13.84 18.68
C ASN A 445 35.55 -12.72 18.90
N LEU A 446 34.28 -13.12 19.01
CA LEU A 446 33.11 -12.24 19.18
C LEU A 446 33.19 -11.32 20.41
N ARG A 447 33.94 -11.73 21.45
CA ARG A 447 34.13 -10.94 22.67
C ARG A 447 35.07 -9.75 22.48
N ASP A 448 36.03 -9.87 21.56
CA ASP A 448 36.94 -8.79 21.19
C ASP A 448 36.25 -7.80 20.23
N LEU A 449 35.38 -8.31 19.35
CA LEU A 449 34.50 -7.50 18.50
C LEU A 449 33.55 -6.60 19.31
N ALA A 450 32.88 -7.15 20.35
CA ALA A 450 31.96 -6.39 21.19
C ALA A 450 32.69 -5.29 22.00
N ARG A 451 33.88 -5.60 22.54
CA ARG A 451 34.70 -4.64 23.31
C ARG A 451 35.18 -3.47 22.45
N ASP A 452 35.58 -3.75 21.21
CA ASP A 452 36.03 -2.76 20.25
C ASP A 452 34.87 -1.86 19.76
N LEU A 453 33.65 -2.40 19.66
CA LEU A 453 32.43 -1.68 19.31
C LEU A 453 31.94 -0.75 20.44
N ASP A 454 32.04 -1.19 21.71
CA ASP A 454 31.73 -0.35 22.87
C ASP A 454 32.71 0.82 23.02
N ALA A 455 34.01 0.59 22.79
CA ALA A 455 35.02 1.64 22.81
C ALA A 455 34.81 2.70 21.70
N ALA A 456 34.23 2.29 20.55
CA ALA A 456 33.86 3.20 19.47
C ALA A 456 32.55 3.96 19.74
N GLY A 457 31.57 3.32 20.39
CA GLY A 457 30.32 3.96 20.85
C GLY A 457 30.54 5.06 21.88
N ALA A 458 31.51 4.87 22.79
CA ALA A 458 31.88 5.84 23.82
C ALA A 458 32.47 7.16 23.27
N ARG A 459 32.90 7.19 22.00
CA ARG A 459 33.49 8.38 21.37
C ARG A 459 32.54 9.12 20.42
N GLY A 460 31.30 8.65 20.31
CA GLY A 460 30.23 9.29 19.56
C GLY A 460 30.46 9.30 18.04
N VAL A 461 29.38 9.54 17.30
CA VAL A 461 29.34 9.74 15.84
C VAL A 461 29.30 8.43 15.03
N LEU A 462 28.07 7.98 14.75
CA LEU A 462 27.58 7.41 13.47
C LEU A 462 28.21 6.10 12.92
N LEU A 463 29.50 5.84 13.13
CA LEU A 463 30.24 4.67 12.67
C LEU A 463 29.83 3.39 13.44
N ALA A 464 29.48 3.51 14.73
CA ALA A 464 28.88 2.41 15.51
C ALA A 464 27.46 2.05 15.03
N LYS A 465 26.77 2.97 14.35
CA LYS A 465 25.44 2.74 13.74
C LYS A 465 25.58 2.02 12.39
N LEU A 466 26.55 2.43 11.57
CA LEU A 466 26.90 1.79 10.27
C LEU A 466 27.62 0.42 10.42
N LEU A 467 28.39 0.20 11.49
CA LEU A 467 29.09 -1.08 11.73
C LEU A 467 28.21 -2.14 12.43
N ARG A 468 27.16 -1.71 13.14
CA ARG A 468 26.12 -2.60 13.69
C ARG A 468 25.20 -3.14 12.58
N GLU A 469 25.03 -2.40 11.49
CA GLU A 469 24.35 -2.82 10.24
C GLU A 469 25.07 -3.95 9.47
N SER A 470 26.38 -4.13 9.64
CA SER A 470 27.18 -5.20 9.02
C SER A 470 27.43 -6.39 9.94
N ALA A 471 27.45 -6.17 11.26
CA ALA A 471 27.51 -7.23 12.28
C ALA A 471 26.26 -8.13 12.30
N ALA A 472 25.06 -7.56 12.09
CA ALA A 472 23.81 -8.33 12.03
C ALA A 472 23.72 -9.26 10.80
N LYS A 473 24.30 -8.85 9.66
CA LYS A 473 24.42 -9.66 8.45
C LYS A 473 25.39 -10.84 8.61
N SER A 474 26.32 -10.72 9.57
CA SER A 474 27.33 -11.72 9.91
C SER A 474 26.84 -12.72 10.98
N PHE A 475 25.77 -12.37 11.71
CA PHE A 475 25.26 -13.14 12.87
C PHE A 475 24.57 -14.46 12.47
N SER A 476 23.93 -14.53 11.29
CA SER A 476 23.28 -15.76 10.77
C SER A 476 24.28 -16.88 10.41
N VAL A 477 25.56 -16.53 10.21
CA VAL A 477 26.62 -17.48 9.85
C VAL A 477 27.47 -17.87 11.08
N LEU A 478 27.49 -17.05 12.14
CA LEU A 478 28.34 -17.23 13.32
C LEU A 478 27.73 -18.09 14.45
N THR A 479 26.40 -18.23 14.53
CA THR A 479 25.73 -18.93 15.66
C THR A 479 25.53 -20.43 15.43
N GLY A 480 26.00 -21.00 14.32
CA GLY A 480 25.75 -22.40 13.97
C GLY A 480 24.27 -22.74 13.74
N HIS A 481 23.39 -21.73 13.68
CA HIS A 481 22.00 -21.91 13.30
C HIS A 481 21.92 -21.92 11.78
N GLY A 482 22.21 -23.10 11.21
CA GLY A 482 22.14 -23.35 9.78
C GLY A 482 20.77 -23.15 9.13
N ASP A 483 19.73 -22.73 9.87
CA ASP A 483 18.35 -22.74 9.40
C ASP A 483 17.51 -21.53 9.86
N ALA A 484 18.09 -20.38 10.18
CA ALA A 484 17.28 -19.16 10.22
C ALA A 484 16.98 -18.72 8.78
N ALA A 485 15.88 -19.23 8.23
CA ALA A 485 15.42 -18.98 6.87
C ALA A 485 15.05 -17.51 6.59
N ASP A 486 15.13 -16.62 7.59
CA ASP A 486 14.78 -15.21 7.51
C ASP A 486 15.71 -14.27 8.31
N PRO A 487 16.42 -13.33 7.66
CA PRO A 487 17.22 -12.29 8.33
C PRO A 487 16.45 -11.46 9.37
N ALA A 488 15.13 -11.32 9.21
CA ALA A 488 14.28 -10.59 10.15
C ALA A 488 14.11 -11.33 11.49
N GLU A 489 14.22 -12.65 11.53
CA GLU A 489 14.08 -13.45 12.75
C GLU A 489 15.35 -13.37 13.64
N GLY A 490 16.52 -13.35 13.00
CA GLY A 490 17.79 -13.06 13.68
C GLY A 490 17.82 -11.63 14.23
N LEU A 491 17.27 -10.66 13.50
CA LEU A 491 17.12 -9.28 13.96
C LEU A 491 16.16 -9.18 15.15
N ASP A 492 15.00 -9.84 15.11
CA ASP A 492 14.05 -9.83 16.24
C ASP A 492 14.61 -10.48 17.51
N THR A 493 15.45 -11.50 17.36
CA THR A 493 16.13 -12.14 18.50
C THR A 493 17.10 -11.18 19.16
N ALA A 494 17.96 -10.52 18.36
CA ALA A 494 18.90 -9.52 18.86
C ALA A 494 18.20 -8.29 19.47
N LEU A 495 17.12 -7.82 18.85
CA LEU A 495 16.28 -6.74 19.38
C LEU A 495 15.58 -7.16 20.68
N SER A 496 15.16 -8.43 20.80
CA SER A 496 14.54 -8.99 22.01
C SER A 496 15.51 -9.07 23.18
N GLU A 497 16.76 -9.44 22.95
CA GLU A 497 17.81 -9.44 23.97
C GLU A 497 18.17 -8.02 24.42
N ALA A 498 18.26 -7.09 23.47
CA ALA A 498 18.48 -5.68 23.77
C ALA A 498 17.32 -5.07 24.58
N ALA A 499 16.07 -5.37 24.19
CA ALA A 499 14.89 -4.91 24.90
C ALA A 499 14.68 -5.58 26.27
N ALA A 500 15.12 -6.83 26.44
CA ALA A 500 15.10 -7.48 27.76
C ALA A 500 16.09 -6.82 28.74
N SER A 501 17.15 -6.20 28.22
CA SER A 501 18.16 -5.48 29.00
C SER A 501 17.85 -3.98 29.18
N ASP A 502 16.74 -3.49 28.60
CA ASP A 502 16.31 -2.09 28.68
C ASP A 502 14.91 -1.97 29.29
N PRO A 503 14.80 -1.77 30.62
CA PRO A 503 13.52 -1.60 31.29
C PRO A 503 12.80 -0.30 30.92
N SER A 504 13.46 0.65 30.25
CA SER A 504 12.85 1.93 29.84
C SER A 504 11.99 1.82 28.57
N GLY A 505 12.02 0.68 27.88
CA GLY A 505 11.27 0.46 26.65
C GLY A 505 11.82 1.19 25.41
N LYS A 506 12.91 1.96 25.52
CA LYS A 506 13.52 2.70 24.41
C LYS A 506 14.05 1.79 23.31
N ALA A 507 14.63 0.65 23.67
CA ALA A 507 15.09 -0.37 22.74
C ALA A 507 13.92 -1.02 21.99
N ALA A 508 12.83 -1.32 22.69
CA ALA A 508 11.60 -1.82 22.06
C ALA A 508 10.97 -0.78 21.12
N TYR A 509 11.02 0.49 21.48
CA TYR A 509 10.51 1.57 20.63
C TYR A 509 11.39 1.79 19.40
N ALA A 510 12.72 1.75 19.54
CA ALA A 510 13.63 1.80 18.41
C ALA A 510 13.42 0.62 17.45
N ALA A 511 13.15 -0.57 17.98
CA ALA A 511 12.75 -1.74 17.18
C ALA A 511 11.45 -1.47 16.42
N ALA A 512 10.44 -0.88 17.07
CA ALA A 512 9.19 -0.48 16.40
C ALA A 512 9.48 0.46 15.21
N GLN A 513 10.28 1.51 15.42
CA GLN A 513 10.62 2.47 14.36
C GLN A 513 11.43 1.87 13.20
N LEU A 514 12.27 0.87 13.46
CA LEU A 514 12.99 0.11 12.43
C LEU A 514 12.03 -0.66 11.51
N TYR A 515 11.00 -1.29 12.07
CA TYR A 515 10.00 -2.01 11.28
C TYR A 515 9.00 -1.08 10.59
N ARG A 516 8.72 0.09 11.18
CA ARG A 516 7.86 1.13 10.59
C ARG A 516 8.47 1.80 9.37
N SER A 517 9.79 1.97 9.35
CA SER A 517 10.50 2.67 8.26
C SER A 517 10.80 1.79 7.05
N GLY A 518 10.51 0.48 7.11
CA GLY A 518 10.75 -0.44 5.98
C GLY A 518 12.21 -0.46 5.57
N SER A 519 13.12 -0.33 6.56
CA SER A 519 14.54 -0.29 6.28
C SER A 519 14.96 -1.52 5.46
N ALA A 520 16.00 -1.38 4.63
CA ALA A 520 16.55 -2.49 3.84
C ALA A 520 16.86 -3.76 4.68
N PHE A 521 17.01 -3.59 6.01
CA PHE A 521 17.24 -4.64 7.00
C PHE A 521 15.98 -5.41 7.41
N ALA A 522 14.79 -4.79 7.36
CA ALA A 522 13.49 -5.44 7.58
C ALA A 522 12.92 -6.10 6.29
N GLY A 523 13.72 -6.16 5.23
CA GLY A 523 13.33 -6.64 3.89
C GLY A 523 13.18 -5.53 2.86
N GLY A 524 13.42 -4.26 3.21
CA GLY A 524 13.15 -3.12 2.34
C GLY A 524 11.66 -2.79 2.20
N GLU A 525 10.82 -3.48 2.98
CA GLU A 525 9.38 -3.30 3.09
C GLU A 525 9.02 -3.09 4.56
N VAL A 526 8.03 -2.24 4.80
CA VAL A 526 7.53 -1.92 6.14
C VAL A 526 6.78 -3.15 6.70
N GLN A 527 7.11 -3.54 7.93
CA GLN A 527 6.57 -4.77 8.56
C GLN A 527 5.64 -4.41 9.72
N ILE A 528 4.41 -4.01 9.38
CA ILE A 528 3.42 -3.47 10.33
C ILE A 528 3.12 -4.40 11.52
N PRO A 529 2.92 -5.73 11.35
CA PRO A 529 2.66 -6.59 12.49
C PRO A 529 3.79 -6.59 13.54
N ARG A 530 5.05 -6.50 13.08
CA ARG A 530 6.22 -6.42 13.97
C ARG A 530 6.33 -5.05 14.60
N TYR A 531 6.09 -3.99 13.84
CA TYR A 531 5.98 -2.63 14.37
C TYR A 531 4.96 -2.55 15.51
N HIS A 532 3.74 -3.07 15.33
CA HIS A 532 2.70 -3.08 16.37
C HIS A 532 3.13 -3.85 17.61
N ALA A 533 3.70 -5.04 17.45
CA ALA A 533 4.16 -5.85 18.59
C ALA A 533 5.24 -5.11 19.41
N TRP A 534 6.20 -4.48 18.73
CA TRP A 534 7.26 -3.71 19.36
C TRP A 534 6.78 -2.40 19.98
N LEU A 535 5.82 -1.72 19.34
CA LEU A 535 5.18 -0.51 19.86
C LEU A 535 4.42 -0.81 21.16
N ARG A 536 3.61 -1.88 21.19
CA ARG A 536 2.93 -2.33 22.40
C ARG A 536 3.92 -2.67 23.50
N ARG A 537 4.98 -3.41 23.19
CA ARG A 537 6.03 -3.76 24.16
C ARG A 537 6.69 -2.52 24.76
N ALA A 538 6.96 -1.50 23.96
CA ALA A 538 7.52 -0.24 24.43
C ALA A 538 6.53 0.55 25.29
N ALA A 539 5.25 0.61 24.90
CA ALA A 539 4.21 1.27 25.67
C ALA A 539 3.94 0.57 27.02
N SER A 540 3.92 -0.76 27.03
CA SER A 540 3.79 -1.57 28.25
C SER A 540 4.98 -1.43 29.20
N ALA A 541 6.16 -1.08 28.68
CA ALA A 541 7.33 -0.70 29.50
C ALA A 541 7.24 0.74 30.05
N GLY A 542 6.14 1.46 29.77
CA GLY A 542 5.90 2.81 30.28
C GLY A 542 6.57 3.91 29.48
N LEU A 543 7.03 3.66 28.23
CA LEU A 543 7.66 4.70 27.42
C LEU A 543 6.60 5.69 26.87
N PRO A 544 6.61 6.98 27.27
CA PRO A 544 5.55 7.93 26.91
C PRO A 544 5.39 8.13 25.40
N ALA A 545 6.49 8.13 24.64
CA ALA A 545 6.47 8.26 23.19
C ALA A 545 5.74 7.10 22.50
N ALA A 546 5.96 5.87 22.97
CA ALA A 546 5.28 4.68 22.43
C ALA A 546 3.79 4.66 22.81
N THR A 547 3.47 5.05 24.05
CA THR A 547 2.08 5.15 24.52
C THR A 547 1.30 6.21 23.75
N ALA A 548 1.90 7.37 23.50
CA ALA A 548 1.28 8.43 22.71
C ALA A 548 1.05 7.98 21.26
N GLU A 549 2.02 7.33 20.63
CA GLU A 549 1.90 6.81 19.26
C GLU A 549 0.84 5.69 19.15
N TRP A 550 0.71 4.81 20.15
CA TRP A 550 -0.36 3.83 20.18
C TRP A 550 -1.74 4.50 20.35
N LEU A 551 -1.88 5.45 21.27
CA LEU A 551 -3.14 6.18 21.46
C LEU A 551 -3.57 6.95 20.20
N ASP A 552 -2.61 7.47 19.42
CA ASP A 552 -2.87 8.16 18.15
C ASP A 552 -3.35 7.21 17.04
N LEU A 553 -2.80 5.99 17.00
CA LEU A 553 -3.14 4.99 15.97
C LEU A 553 -4.38 4.16 16.29
N ALA A 554 -4.71 3.97 17.57
CA ALA A 554 -5.81 3.10 18.00
C ALA A 554 -7.20 3.40 17.36
N PRO A 555 -7.56 4.67 17.04
CA PRO A 555 -8.83 4.97 16.37
C PRO A 555 -8.88 4.53 14.90
N SER A 556 -7.76 4.59 14.19
CA SER A 556 -7.67 4.36 12.74
C SER A 556 -7.09 2.99 12.38
N ASP A 557 -6.34 2.36 13.27
CA ASP A 557 -5.74 1.05 13.08
C ASP A 557 -6.50 -0.03 13.87
N PRO A 558 -7.29 -0.90 13.20
CA PRO A 558 -8.03 -1.97 13.87
C PRO A 558 -7.15 -2.93 14.65
N ALA A 559 -5.88 -3.10 14.25
CA ALA A 559 -4.94 -3.95 14.95
C ALA A 559 -4.43 -3.31 16.23
N LEU A 560 -4.61 -2.01 16.45
CA LEU A 560 -4.21 -1.31 17.68
C LEU A 560 -5.39 -0.82 18.53
N ARG A 561 -6.62 -1.22 18.18
CA ARG A 561 -7.85 -0.81 18.86
C ARG A 561 -7.78 -1.06 20.36
N LEU A 562 -8.19 -0.06 21.13
CA LEU A 562 -8.21 -0.08 22.60
C LEU A 562 -9.65 -0.16 23.10
N SER A 563 -9.90 -0.97 24.13
CA SER A 563 -11.12 -0.83 24.93
C SER A 563 -11.09 0.47 25.72
N GLU A 564 -12.27 0.93 26.16
CA GLU A 564 -12.39 2.17 26.93
C GLU A 564 -11.61 2.14 28.26
N THR A 565 -11.40 0.95 28.83
CA THR A 565 -10.58 0.77 30.02
C THR A 565 -9.10 0.85 29.68
N GLU A 566 -8.62 0.11 28.67
CA GLU A 566 -7.22 0.14 28.24
C GLU A 566 -6.79 1.54 27.79
N ARG A 567 -7.68 2.25 27.09
CA ARG A 567 -7.45 3.64 26.66
C ARG A 567 -7.22 4.55 27.87
N ARG A 568 -8.08 4.47 28.89
CA ARG A 568 -7.93 5.27 30.11
C ARG A 568 -6.69 4.91 30.91
N ASP A 569 -6.35 3.62 31.01
CA ASP A 569 -5.16 3.15 31.73
C ASP A 569 -3.87 3.62 31.05
N LEU A 570 -3.81 3.53 29.71
CA LEU A 570 -2.68 4.05 28.94
C LEU A 570 -2.56 5.58 29.05
N MET A 571 -3.67 6.31 29.03
CA MET A 571 -3.68 7.75 29.26
C MET A 571 -3.17 8.11 30.66
N ALA A 572 -3.59 7.37 31.68
CA ALA A 572 -3.12 7.54 33.06
C ALA A 572 -1.63 7.24 33.20
N ALA A 573 -1.13 6.19 32.55
CA ALA A 573 0.29 5.87 32.50
C ALA A 573 1.10 6.97 31.82
N ALA A 574 0.62 7.48 30.68
CA ALA A 574 1.28 8.57 29.97
C ALA A 574 1.27 9.89 30.77
N ALA A 575 0.18 10.16 31.51
CA ALA A 575 0.02 11.34 32.35
C ALA A 575 0.98 11.39 33.56
N GLY A 576 1.58 10.25 33.95
CA GLY A 576 2.47 10.16 35.11
C GLY A 576 3.83 10.84 34.93
N ALA A 577 4.26 11.12 33.71
CA ALA A 577 5.56 11.75 33.42
C ALA A 577 5.47 13.29 33.43
N ASP A 578 6.53 13.97 33.90
CA ASP A 578 6.66 15.44 33.86
C ASP A 578 7.36 15.96 32.60
N ASP A 579 7.09 15.30 31.47
CA ASP A 579 7.56 15.65 30.15
C ASP A 579 6.40 16.21 29.28
N PRO A 580 6.68 16.74 28.07
CA PRO A 580 5.63 17.34 27.23
C PRO A 580 4.46 16.40 26.91
N PRO A 581 4.67 15.11 26.56
CA PRO A 581 3.57 14.14 26.42
C PRO A 581 2.76 13.96 27.70
N GLY A 582 3.41 13.83 28.87
CA GLY A 582 2.71 13.65 30.13
C GLY A 582 1.90 14.86 30.58
N LEU A 583 2.36 16.08 30.26
CA LEU A 583 1.58 17.30 30.43
C LEU A 583 0.32 17.31 29.54
N TYR A 584 0.45 16.89 28.28
CA TYR A 584 -0.69 16.77 27.36
C TYR A 584 -1.71 15.73 27.85
N TRP A 585 -1.26 14.53 28.25
CA TRP A 585 -2.18 13.49 28.71
C TRP A 585 -2.84 13.82 30.05
N ARG A 586 -2.16 14.56 30.94
CA ARG A 586 -2.80 15.16 32.13
C ARG A 586 -3.91 16.14 31.74
N ALA A 587 -3.69 16.98 30.73
CA ALA A 587 -4.73 17.86 30.22
C ALA A 587 -5.91 17.06 29.64
N ARG A 588 -5.64 16.03 28.82
CA ARG A 588 -6.67 15.16 28.22
C ARG A 588 -7.52 14.44 29.26
N LEU A 589 -6.93 13.89 30.32
CA LEU A 589 -7.69 13.27 31.42
C LEU A 589 -8.61 14.26 32.12
N ARG A 590 -8.16 15.50 32.32
CA ARG A 590 -9.02 16.56 32.88
C ARG A 590 -10.13 16.94 31.93
N MET A 591 -9.85 17.06 30.63
CA MET A 591 -10.87 17.32 29.62
C MET A 591 -11.95 16.23 29.63
N GLU A 592 -11.58 14.96 29.76
CA GLU A 592 -12.56 13.87 29.86
C GLU A 592 -13.35 13.90 31.18
N ALA A 593 -12.68 14.13 32.31
CA ALA A 593 -13.33 14.23 33.62
C ALA A 593 -14.33 15.39 33.69
N ASP A 594 -13.97 16.53 33.10
CA ASP A 594 -14.75 17.77 33.12
C ASP A 594 -15.67 17.89 31.87
N ALA A 595 -15.70 16.88 31.00
CA ALA A 595 -16.43 16.86 29.71
C ALA A 595 -16.15 18.11 28.83
N LEU A 596 -14.91 18.57 28.80
CA LEU A 596 -14.46 19.72 28.02
C LEU A 596 -14.06 19.29 26.60
N ASP A 597 -14.52 20.05 25.62
CA ASP A 597 -13.94 20.07 24.27
C ASP A 597 -12.67 20.96 24.24
N GLY A 598 -11.96 20.99 23.12
CA GLY A 598 -10.71 21.76 22.97
C GLY A 598 -10.85 23.24 23.32
N ALA A 599 -11.91 23.90 22.81
CA ALA A 599 -12.16 25.31 23.08
C ALA A 599 -12.45 25.57 24.57
N LYS A 600 -13.24 24.71 25.22
CA LYS A 600 -13.49 24.79 26.68
C LYS A 600 -12.22 24.49 27.49
N ALA A 601 -11.38 23.59 27.03
CA ALA A 601 -10.12 23.25 27.69
C ALA A 601 -9.15 24.43 27.75
N LEU A 602 -9.10 25.24 26.69
CA LEU A 602 -8.28 26.45 26.63
C LEU A 602 -8.79 27.59 27.53
N ARG A 603 -10.08 27.56 27.93
CA ARG A 603 -10.65 28.51 28.91
C ARG A 603 -10.43 28.08 30.37
N SER A 604 -10.24 26.79 30.61
CA SER A 604 -9.91 26.28 31.94
C SER A 604 -8.42 26.52 32.21
N GLU A 605 -8.09 27.57 32.97
CA GLU A 605 -6.69 27.95 33.24
C GLU A 605 -5.79 26.76 33.65
N PRO A 606 -6.24 25.83 34.52
CA PRO A 606 -5.43 24.68 34.88
C PRO A 606 -5.18 23.69 33.73
N THR A 607 -6.13 23.55 32.79
CA THR A 607 -6.00 22.67 31.62
C THR A 607 -5.22 23.36 30.50
N ALA A 608 -5.52 24.63 30.25
CA ALA A 608 -4.82 25.48 29.30
C ALA A 608 -3.32 25.62 29.63
N SER A 609 -2.97 25.75 30.91
CA SER A 609 -1.57 25.81 31.36
C SER A 609 -0.79 24.51 31.06
N LEU A 610 -1.43 23.34 31.20
CA LEU A 610 -0.83 22.06 30.85
C LEU A 610 -0.60 21.94 29.34
N LEU A 611 -1.62 22.28 28.54
CA LEU A 611 -1.52 22.27 27.07
C LEU A 611 -0.47 23.25 26.56
N ARG A 612 -0.43 24.48 27.10
CA ARG A 612 0.52 25.52 26.69
C ARG A 612 1.96 25.10 26.94
N ARG A 613 2.29 24.61 28.14
CA ARG A 613 3.65 24.13 28.46
C ARG A 613 4.07 22.95 27.60
N SER A 614 3.13 22.04 27.29
CA SER A 614 3.37 20.93 26.37
C SER A 614 3.66 21.42 24.94
N ALA A 615 2.88 22.39 24.45
CA ALA A 615 3.04 22.97 23.13
C ALA A 615 4.34 23.80 22.98
N GLU A 616 4.69 24.60 23.99
CA GLU A 616 5.94 25.38 24.06
C GLU A 616 7.18 24.49 23.98
N ALA A 617 7.11 23.30 24.58
CA ALA A 617 8.16 22.29 24.51
C ALA A 617 8.16 21.51 23.18
N GLY A 618 7.29 21.86 22.24
CA GLY A 618 7.28 21.33 20.88
C GLY A 618 6.47 20.05 20.69
N PHE A 619 5.53 19.71 21.58
CA PHE A 619 4.72 18.51 21.44
C PHE A 619 3.58 18.68 20.41
N PRO A 620 3.58 17.96 19.27
CA PRO A 620 2.68 18.23 18.14
C PRO A 620 1.19 18.13 18.47
N ALA A 621 0.79 17.17 19.30
CA ALA A 621 -0.62 16.99 19.66
C ALA A 621 -1.16 18.12 20.55
N ALA A 622 -0.30 18.73 21.39
CA ALA A 622 -0.67 19.91 22.15
C ALA A 622 -0.77 21.15 21.26
N ILE A 623 0.17 21.31 20.32
CA ILE A 623 0.14 22.41 19.34
C ILE A 623 -1.13 22.32 18.48
N GLN A 624 -1.55 21.11 18.08
CA GLN A 624 -2.76 20.90 17.28
C GLN A 624 -4.01 21.47 17.96
N VAL A 625 -4.14 21.38 19.28
CA VAL A 625 -5.31 21.93 20.01
C VAL A 625 -5.43 23.45 19.80
N PHE A 626 -4.30 24.17 19.76
CA PHE A 626 -4.30 25.61 19.49
C PHE A 626 -4.54 25.93 18.02
N ILE A 627 -4.10 25.07 17.10
CA ILE A 627 -4.42 25.19 15.68
C ILE A 627 -5.93 25.05 15.50
N ASP A 628 -6.54 23.98 16.01
CA ASP A 628 -7.97 23.72 15.86
C ASP A 628 -8.83 24.87 16.41
N ASP A 629 -8.46 25.43 17.56
CA ASP A 629 -9.11 26.63 18.13
C ASP A 629 -8.95 27.87 17.24
N ALA A 630 -7.79 28.01 16.58
CA ALA A 630 -7.56 29.10 15.64
C ALA A 630 -8.33 28.97 14.33
N LEU A 631 -8.63 27.75 13.90
CA LEU A 631 -9.36 27.49 12.67
C LEU A 631 -10.87 27.65 12.83
N ASP A 632 -11.40 27.33 14.01
CA ASP A 632 -12.82 27.44 14.35
C ASP A 632 -12.98 28.16 15.70
N PRO A 633 -12.86 29.51 15.72
CA PRO A 633 -12.99 30.31 16.93
C PRO A 633 -14.45 30.40 17.33
N ARG A 634 -14.96 29.34 17.97
CA ARG A 634 -16.28 29.36 18.60
C ARG A 634 -16.22 30.40 19.72
N ASP A 635 -16.95 31.50 19.53
CA ASP A 635 -17.24 32.53 20.53
C ASP A 635 -16.22 33.70 20.70
N GLY A 636 -15.42 34.02 19.68
CA GLY A 636 -14.72 35.32 19.61
C GLY A 636 -13.47 35.47 20.49
N HIS A 637 -12.85 34.37 20.93
CA HIS A 637 -11.48 34.38 21.43
C HIS A 637 -10.54 34.79 20.29
N ALA A 638 -9.52 35.62 20.54
CA ALA A 638 -8.53 35.99 19.53
C ALA A 638 -7.46 34.89 19.47
N PRO A 639 -7.49 33.98 18.48
CA PRO A 639 -6.57 32.86 18.47
C PRO A 639 -5.21 33.29 17.92
N ASP A 640 -4.13 32.84 18.56
CA ASP A 640 -2.76 33.15 18.13
C ASP A 640 -2.20 32.05 17.22
N MET A 641 -2.70 31.99 15.98
CA MET A 641 -2.16 31.11 14.93
C MET A 641 -0.65 31.33 14.73
N ALA A 642 -0.17 32.57 14.87
CA ALA A 642 1.25 32.88 14.69
C ALA A 642 2.11 32.16 15.74
N GLN A 643 1.64 32.08 16.98
CA GLN A 643 2.31 31.36 18.05
C GLN A 643 2.29 29.83 17.83
N ALA A 644 1.17 29.27 17.35
CA ALA A 644 1.10 27.84 17.00
C ALA A 644 2.06 27.48 15.85
N LEU A 645 2.11 28.30 14.80
CA LEU A 645 3.07 28.14 13.69
C LEU A 645 4.53 28.25 14.17
N LEU A 646 4.81 29.16 15.12
CA LEU A 646 6.14 29.29 15.71
C LEU A 646 6.56 28.01 16.45
N TRP A 647 5.65 27.41 17.22
CA TRP A 647 5.90 26.13 17.89
C TRP A 647 6.10 25.01 16.89
N LEU A 648 5.27 24.91 15.84
CA LEU A 648 5.46 23.92 14.76
C LEU A 648 6.82 24.06 14.08
N ARG A 649 7.23 25.29 13.72
CA ARG A 649 8.54 25.54 13.08
C ARG A 649 9.69 25.09 13.97
N ARG A 650 9.65 25.41 15.26
CA ARG A 650 10.67 24.97 16.23
C ARG A 650 10.70 23.46 16.37
N ALA A 651 9.53 22.82 16.52
CA ALA A 651 9.43 21.37 16.66
C ALA A 651 9.90 20.63 15.40
N ALA A 652 9.54 21.12 14.21
CA ALA A 652 10.01 20.57 12.94
C ALA A 652 11.53 20.72 12.79
N ALA A 653 12.10 21.87 13.15
CA ALA A 653 13.55 22.11 13.14
C ALA A 653 14.29 21.22 14.15
N ALA A 654 13.65 20.88 15.26
CA ALA A 654 14.16 19.92 16.26
C ALA A 654 14.03 18.44 15.84
N GLY A 655 13.51 18.16 14.63
CA GLY A 655 13.41 16.81 14.08
C GLY A 655 12.05 16.12 14.27
N SER A 656 11.01 16.82 14.72
CA SER A 656 9.66 16.25 14.82
C SER A 656 9.03 16.09 13.44
N GLY A 657 8.91 14.85 12.96
CA GLY A 657 8.27 14.52 11.69
C GLY A 657 6.78 14.90 11.64
N LYS A 658 6.05 14.73 12.75
CA LYS A 658 4.62 15.10 12.84
C LYS A 658 4.41 16.61 12.78
N ALA A 659 5.28 17.38 13.45
CA ALA A 659 5.23 18.84 13.35
C ALA A 659 5.59 19.32 11.93
N ALA A 660 6.55 18.64 11.27
CA ALA A 660 6.89 18.93 9.89
C ALA A 660 5.73 18.63 8.93
N GLU A 661 5.01 17.53 9.13
CA GLU A 661 3.79 17.17 8.37
C GLU A 661 2.70 18.23 8.53
N GLN A 662 2.36 18.60 9.78
CA GLN A 662 1.35 19.63 10.08
C GLN A 662 1.73 20.98 9.45
N LEU A 663 2.98 21.41 9.62
CA LEU A 663 3.47 22.66 9.06
C LEU A 663 3.47 22.62 7.52
N ALA A 664 3.95 21.55 6.91
CA ALA A 664 3.98 21.42 5.45
C ALA A 664 2.57 21.43 4.86
N THR A 665 1.60 20.79 5.53
CA THR A 665 0.19 20.79 5.09
C THR A 665 -0.43 22.18 5.14
N LEU A 666 -0.21 22.92 6.23
CA LEU A 666 -0.67 24.31 6.39
C LEU A 666 -0.04 25.25 5.34
N LEU A 667 1.25 25.08 5.07
CA LEU A 667 1.96 25.90 4.09
C LEU A 667 1.60 25.53 2.65
N ALA A 668 1.30 24.27 2.34
CA ALA A 668 0.98 23.85 0.98
C ALA A 668 -0.31 24.48 0.45
N HIS A 669 -1.33 24.59 1.30
CA HIS A 669 -2.67 25.05 0.91
C HIS A 669 -2.99 26.47 1.40
N GLY A 670 -2.23 26.97 2.40
CA GLY A 670 -2.67 28.12 3.18
C GLY A 670 -3.91 27.80 4.01
N TYR A 671 -4.32 28.74 4.84
CA TYR A 671 -5.51 28.58 5.66
C TYR A 671 -6.18 29.93 5.96
N ARG A 672 -7.51 29.94 5.90
CA ARG A 672 -8.35 31.09 6.25
C ARG A 672 -9.22 30.77 7.45
N GLY A 673 -9.42 31.75 8.32
CA GLY A 673 -10.34 31.64 9.45
C GLY A 673 -11.79 31.63 8.99
N ALA A 674 -12.71 31.32 9.90
CA ALA A 674 -14.15 31.37 9.66
C ALA A 674 -14.66 32.76 9.22
N ASP A 675 -13.91 33.82 9.54
CA ASP A 675 -14.14 35.22 9.15
C ASP A 675 -13.53 35.59 7.78
N GLY A 676 -12.87 34.64 7.10
CA GLY A 676 -12.21 34.83 5.81
C GLY A 676 -10.80 35.43 5.90
N ALA A 677 -10.32 35.79 7.11
CA ALA A 677 -8.97 36.32 7.31
C ALA A 677 -7.92 35.25 6.98
N ILE A 678 -6.81 35.65 6.34
CA ILE A 678 -5.71 34.75 6.04
C ILE A 678 -4.95 34.49 7.34
N LEU A 679 -5.10 33.29 7.90
CA LEU A 679 -4.38 32.84 9.10
C LEU A 679 -3.01 32.26 8.73
N VAL A 680 -2.93 31.58 7.59
CA VAL A 680 -1.69 31.04 7.02
C VAL A 680 -1.67 31.36 5.53
N ALA A 681 -0.66 32.10 5.08
CA ALA A 681 -0.45 32.29 3.65
C ALA A 681 0.14 31.01 3.03
N PRO A 682 -0.30 30.60 1.83
CA PRO A 682 0.29 29.46 1.14
C PRO A 682 1.76 29.75 0.78
N ASP A 683 2.64 28.83 1.12
CA ASP A 683 4.06 28.78 0.76
C ASP A 683 4.40 27.34 0.30
N PRO A 684 4.03 26.98 -0.94
CA PRO A 684 4.29 25.64 -1.46
C PRO A 684 5.79 25.33 -1.54
N ALA A 685 6.64 26.34 -1.72
CA ALA A 685 8.09 26.14 -1.76
C ALA A 685 8.63 25.66 -0.40
N ALA A 686 8.19 26.30 0.69
CA ALA A 686 8.54 25.86 2.04
C ALA A 686 7.93 24.49 2.40
N ALA A 687 6.69 24.23 1.99
CA ALA A 687 6.05 22.91 2.19
C ALA A 687 6.82 21.78 1.49
N ARG A 688 7.22 22.02 0.23
CA ARG A 688 8.06 21.08 -0.53
C ARG A 688 9.43 20.90 0.10
N ALA A 689 10.08 21.98 0.52
CA ALA A 689 11.39 21.89 1.17
C ALA A 689 11.33 21.05 2.45
N LEU A 690 10.25 21.15 3.24
CA LEU A 690 10.02 20.28 4.40
C LEU A 690 9.81 18.81 3.99
N ALA A 691 8.99 18.56 2.97
CA ALA A 691 8.73 17.21 2.47
C ALA A 691 9.94 16.57 1.78
N GLU A 692 10.90 17.35 1.27
CA GLU A 692 12.12 16.86 0.62
C GLU A 692 13.33 16.76 1.56
N ARG A 693 13.17 17.14 2.83
CA ARG A 693 14.22 16.95 3.83
C ARG A 693 14.67 15.48 3.86
N HIS A 694 15.98 15.28 3.93
CA HIS A 694 16.59 13.95 3.85
C HIS A 694 15.97 12.91 4.80
N ASP A 695 15.59 13.33 6.01
CA ASP A 695 14.98 12.48 7.04
C ASP A 695 13.49 12.17 6.82
N LEU A 696 12.81 12.91 5.93
CA LEU A 696 11.36 12.84 5.72
C LEU A 696 10.94 12.50 4.29
N ARG A 697 11.84 12.61 3.31
CA ARG A 697 11.53 12.49 1.86
C ARG A 697 10.86 11.19 1.43
N ASP A 698 11.06 10.13 2.20
CA ASP A 698 10.52 8.80 1.96
C ASP A 698 9.31 8.49 2.88
N ALA A 699 8.91 9.44 3.73
CA ALA A 699 7.74 9.30 4.59
C ALA A 699 6.45 9.30 3.74
N PRO A 700 5.45 8.45 4.09
CA PRO A 700 4.20 8.34 3.33
C PRO A 700 3.48 9.68 3.09
N TRP A 701 3.34 10.50 4.13
CA TRP A 701 2.70 11.81 4.03
C TRP A 701 3.49 12.78 3.13
N ALA A 702 4.83 12.71 3.15
CA ALA A 702 5.69 13.58 2.35
C ALA A 702 5.63 13.22 0.86
N LEU A 703 5.60 11.92 0.55
CA LEU A 703 5.35 11.43 -0.80
C LEU A 703 3.96 11.83 -1.29
N ALA A 704 2.93 11.64 -0.47
CA ALA A 704 1.55 12.03 -0.79
C ALA A 704 1.44 13.54 -1.05
N LEU A 705 1.99 14.38 -0.17
CA LEU A 705 2.00 15.84 -0.33
C LEU A 705 2.71 16.26 -1.62
N ARG A 706 3.87 15.66 -1.93
CA ARG A 706 4.57 15.94 -3.19
C ARG A 706 3.75 15.53 -4.41
N ALA A 707 3.08 14.38 -4.36
CA ALA A 707 2.19 13.95 -5.44
C ALA A 707 0.99 14.90 -5.61
N ASP A 708 0.38 15.36 -4.51
CA ASP A 708 -0.69 16.37 -4.52
C ASP A 708 -0.21 17.67 -5.15
N MET A 709 0.95 18.18 -4.74
CA MET A 709 1.52 19.41 -5.28
C MET A 709 1.80 19.31 -6.78
N LEU A 710 2.29 18.16 -7.25
CA LEU A 710 2.54 17.90 -8.67
C LEU A 710 1.24 17.72 -9.47
N ARG A 711 0.13 17.31 -8.85
CA ARG A 711 -1.15 17.09 -9.53
C ARG A 711 -2.06 18.32 -9.48
N TYR A 712 -2.23 18.89 -8.30
CA TYR A 712 -3.23 19.92 -7.98
C TYR A 712 -2.61 21.30 -7.74
N GLY A 713 -1.30 21.39 -7.48
CA GLY A 713 -0.62 22.66 -7.20
C GLY A 713 -0.57 23.64 -8.37
N ALA A 714 0.22 24.71 -8.20
CA ALA A 714 0.37 25.78 -9.19
C ALA A 714 0.74 25.25 -10.58
N LEU A 715 0.15 25.82 -11.63
CA LEU A 715 0.32 25.38 -13.03
C LEU A 715 1.78 25.14 -13.44
N ALA A 716 2.68 26.06 -13.06
CA ALA A 716 4.11 25.96 -13.39
C ALA A 716 4.85 24.78 -12.73
N GLN A 717 4.26 24.18 -11.70
CA GLN A 717 4.83 23.08 -10.91
C GLN A 717 4.12 21.75 -11.17
N ARG A 718 3.05 21.73 -11.98
CA ARG A 718 2.29 20.51 -12.24
C ARG A 718 3.09 19.55 -13.12
N ASP A 719 3.20 18.30 -12.66
CA ASP A 719 3.66 17.14 -13.42
C ASP A 719 2.78 15.94 -13.04
N PRO A 720 1.61 15.76 -13.70
CA PRO A 720 0.70 14.67 -13.41
C PRO A 720 1.33 13.29 -13.62
N ALA A 721 2.28 13.16 -14.54
CA ALA A 721 2.95 11.89 -14.81
C ALA A 721 3.86 11.49 -13.63
N GLN A 722 4.62 12.45 -13.09
CA GLN A 722 5.41 12.23 -11.89
C GLN A 722 4.52 11.99 -10.66
N ALA A 723 3.40 12.71 -10.51
CA ALA A 723 2.44 12.47 -9.43
C ALA A 723 1.91 11.03 -9.46
N ILE A 724 1.48 10.54 -10.63
CA ILE A 724 1.00 9.17 -10.82
C ILE A 724 2.10 8.15 -10.49
N ALA A 725 3.36 8.42 -10.86
CA ALA A 725 4.47 7.55 -10.52
C ALA A 725 4.68 7.45 -8.99
N ILE A 726 4.53 8.56 -8.27
CA ILE A 726 4.58 8.58 -6.80
C ILE A 726 3.38 7.83 -6.20
N TRP A 727 2.16 8.04 -6.70
CA TRP A 727 0.98 7.31 -6.21
C TRP A 727 1.09 5.80 -6.43
N ARG A 728 1.60 5.34 -7.58
CA ARG A 728 1.91 3.92 -7.81
C ARG A 728 2.98 3.40 -6.85
N PHE A 729 4.00 4.22 -6.55
CA PHE A 729 5.01 3.85 -5.57
C PHE A 729 4.39 3.66 -4.18
N ILE A 730 3.53 4.59 -3.75
CA ILE A 730 2.82 4.55 -2.47
C ILE A 730 1.95 3.30 -2.39
N GLU A 731 1.08 3.07 -3.38
CA GLU A 731 0.18 1.91 -3.45
C GLU A 731 0.94 0.57 -3.34
N GLN A 732 2.09 0.45 -4.00
CA GLN A 732 2.84 -0.80 -4.10
C GLN A 732 3.71 -1.11 -2.88
N ARG A 733 4.09 -0.11 -2.07
CA ARG A 733 5.18 -0.26 -1.09
C ARG A 733 4.84 0.18 0.33
N LEU A 734 3.75 0.91 0.54
CA LEU A 734 3.45 1.49 1.85
C LEU A 734 2.25 0.81 2.49
N PRO A 735 2.41 0.23 3.70
CA PRO A 735 1.33 -0.47 4.38
C PRO A 735 0.42 0.46 5.19
N ALA A 736 0.39 1.77 4.89
CA ALA A 736 -0.54 2.69 5.52
C ALA A 736 -1.89 2.60 4.78
N PRO A 737 -2.92 1.94 5.35
CA PRO A 737 -4.16 1.63 4.62
C PRO A 737 -4.87 2.89 4.11
N GLU A 738 -4.85 3.99 4.88
CA GLU A 738 -5.48 5.26 4.47
C GLU A 738 -4.77 5.92 3.28
N ILE A 739 -3.43 5.97 3.32
CA ILE A 739 -2.63 6.60 2.26
C ILE A 739 -2.60 5.70 1.01
N ALA A 740 -2.60 4.37 1.19
CA ALA A 740 -2.73 3.41 0.10
C ALA A 740 -4.12 3.48 -0.56
N LEU A 741 -5.20 3.60 0.23
CA LEU A 741 -6.55 3.81 -0.29
C LEU A 741 -6.62 5.11 -1.08
N ARG A 742 -6.09 6.22 -0.52
CA ARG A 742 -5.98 7.48 -1.24
C ARG A 742 -5.19 7.34 -2.53
N ALA A 743 -4.07 6.63 -2.51
CA ALA A 743 -3.26 6.38 -3.71
C ALA A 743 -4.06 5.62 -4.78
N ARG A 744 -4.84 4.59 -4.40
CA ARG A 744 -5.74 3.88 -5.33
C ARG A 744 -6.77 4.81 -5.92
N THR A 745 -7.47 5.60 -5.10
CA THR A 745 -8.45 6.58 -5.55
C THR A 745 -7.84 7.58 -6.55
N GLU A 746 -6.63 8.07 -6.28
CA GLU A 746 -5.92 8.98 -7.18
C GLU A 746 -5.47 8.30 -8.49
N LEU A 747 -5.12 7.01 -8.45
CA LEU A 747 -4.77 6.23 -9.63
C LEU A 747 -5.99 5.90 -10.49
N ASP A 748 -7.12 5.57 -9.88
CA ASP A 748 -8.39 5.34 -10.58
C ASP A 748 -8.90 6.63 -11.23
N ARG A 749 -8.78 7.75 -10.51
CA ARG A 749 -9.05 9.09 -11.04
C ARG A 749 -8.17 9.38 -12.26
N ALA A 750 -6.86 9.17 -12.14
CA ALA A 750 -5.92 9.39 -13.24
C ALA A 750 -6.19 8.47 -14.44
N TRP A 751 -6.57 7.22 -14.19
CA TRP A 751 -6.95 6.27 -15.25
C TRP A 751 -8.23 6.73 -15.95
N THR A 752 -9.25 7.12 -15.20
CA THR A 752 -10.53 7.63 -15.72
C THR A 752 -10.30 8.89 -16.55
N GLU A 753 -9.53 9.84 -16.04
CA GLU A 753 -9.13 11.05 -16.75
C GLU A 753 -8.42 10.73 -18.08
N ALA A 754 -7.46 9.81 -18.07
CA ALA A 754 -6.75 9.38 -19.27
C ALA A 754 -7.67 8.67 -20.27
N SER A 755 -8.65 7.89 -19.80
CA SER A 755 -9.67 7.26 -20.64
C SER A 755 -10.60 8.30 -21.29
N LEU A 756 -11.10 9.26 -20.51
CA LEU A 756 -11.90 10.38 -20.99
C LEU A 756 -11.16 11.24 -22.03
N ALA A 757 -9.85 11.39 -21.88
CA ALA A 757 -9.00 12.10 -22.83
C ALA A 757 -8.76 11.31 -24.13
N ARG A 758 -8.58 9.98 -24.07
CA ARG A 758 -8.37 9.12 -25.25
C ARG A 758 -9.59 9.07 -26.17
N ASP A 759 -10.77 8.98 -25.59
CA ASP A 759 -12.03 8.84 -26.34
C ASP A 759 -12.59 10.19 -26.82
N ARG A 760 -11.83 11.28 -26.62
CA ARG A 760 -12.19 12.61 -27.09
C ARG A 760 -12.14 12.67 -28.62
N ALA A 761 -13.29 12.85 -29.26
CA ALA A 761 -13.35 13.27 -30.65
C ALA A 761 -12.95 14.77 -30.74
N ALA A 762 -11.65 15.07 -30.70
CA ALA A 762 -11.14 16.45 -30.60
C ALA A 762 -11.75 17.41 -31.65
N ASN A 763 -11.96 16.92 -32.88
CA ASN A 763 -12.55 17.69 -33.97
C ASN A 763 -14.06 17.91 -33.84
N HIS A 764 -14.75 17.17 -32.98
CA HIS A 764 -16.20 17.20 -32.74
C HIS A 764 -16.54 17.47 -31.26
N ALA A 765 -15.61 18.01 -30.48
CA ALA A 765 -15.82 18.28 -29.06
C ALA A 765 -16.93 19.32 -28.84
N PHE A 766 -17.81 19.07 -27.86
CA PHE A 766 -18.84 20.00 -27.39
C PHE A 766 -18.29 20.62 -26.13
N ALA A 767 -17.55 21.72 -26.25
CA ALA A 767 -16.80 22.23 -25.11
C ALA A 767 -16.67 23.74 -25.07
N SER A 768 -16.63 24.28 -23.86
CA SER A 768 -16.33 25.66 -23.52
C SER A 768 -15.07 25.71 -22.66
N GLY A 769 -14.19 26.68 -22.90
CA GLY A 769 -12.89 26.82 -22.21
C GLY A 769 -11.70 26.35 -23.04
N ASP A 770 -10.49 26.70 -22.58
CA ASP A 770 -9.22 26.35 -23.22
C ASP A 770 -9.04 24.81 -23.23
N ALA A 771 -8.46 24.28 -24.31
CA ALA A 771 -8.08 22.87 -24.39
C ALA A 771 -6.99 22.51 -23.35
N ASN A 772 -6.20 23.49 -22.91
CA ASN A 772 -5.11 23.33 -21.95
C ASN A 772 -5.51 23.67 -20.50
N ALA A 773 -6.80 23.91 -20.23
CA ALA A 773 -7.25 24.20 -18.87
C ALA A 773 -6.86 23.05 -17.90
N PRO A 774 -6.37 23.36 -16.69
CA PRO A 774 -5.87 22.36 -15.73
C PRO A 774 -6.92 21.37 -15.26
N VAL A 775 -8.21 21.72 -15.36
CA VAL A 775 -9.33 20.87 -14.95
C VAL A 775 -10.32 20.78 -16.10
N THR A 776 -10.70 19.55 -16.48
CA THR A 776 -11.80 19.31 -17.42
C THR A 776 -12.99 18.71 -16.66
N VAL A 777 -14.15 19.34 -16.80
CA VAL A 777 -15.46 18.82 -16.38
C VAL A 777 -16.11 18.17 -17.60
N THR A 778 -16.35 16.85 -17.54
CA THR A 778 -16.93 16.07 -18.64
C THR A 778 -18.31 15.55 -18.23
N ALA A 779 -19.36 16.04 -18.88
CA ALA A 779 -20.75 15.65 -18.62
C ALA A 779 -21.29 14.75 -19.74
N PHE A 780 -21.94 13.65 -19.38
CA PHE A 780 -22.56 12.69 -20.29
C PHE A 780 -24.06 12.91 -20.30
N LEU A 781 -24.59 13.39 -21.44
CA LEU A 781 -25.96 13.89 -21.54
C LEU A 781 -26.63 13.33 -22.79
N ALA A 782 -27.85 12.84 -22.62
CA ALA A 782 -28.74 12.47 -23.72
C ALA A 782 -29.69 13.65 -24.00
N ALA A 783 -29.90 13.96 -25.28
CA ALA A 783 -30.69 15.13 -25.68
C ALA A 783 -32.19 14.98 -25.39
N ASP A 784 -32.67 13.74 -25.34
CA ASP A 784 -34.05 13.30 -25.08
C ASP A 784 -34.31 12.91 -23.62
N CYS A 785 -33.39 13.26 -22.71
CA CYS A 785 -33.41 12.87 -21.30
C CYS A 785 -33.87 14.03 -20.40
N PRO A 786 -35.06 13.93 -19.74
CA PRO A 786 -35.55 14.95 -18.81
C PRO A 786 -34.65 15.21 -17.60
N ALA A 787 -33.99 14.18 -17.08
CA ALA A 787 -33.03 14.33 -15.98
C ALA A 787 -31.76 15.10 -16.43
N CYS A 788 -31.33 14.88 -17.66
CA CYS A 788 -30.15 15.52 -18.27
C CYS A 788 -30.40 17.01 -18.50
N GLN A 789 -31.62 17.38 -18.93
CA GLN A 789 -32.06 18.77 -19.00
C GLN A 789 -31.97 19.47 -17.64
N ARG A 790 -32.58 18.87 -16.59
CA ARG A 790 -32.54 19.45 -15.23
C ARG A 790 -31.11 19.65 -14.77
N PHE A 791 -30.27 18.62 -14.87
CA PHE A 791 -28.85 18.73 -14.53
C PHE A 791 -28.14 19.85 -15.30
N ALA A 792 -28.36 19.97 -16.62
CA ALA A 792 -27.71 21.01 -17.40
C ALA A 792 -28.12 22.43 -16.97
N TYR A 793 -29.38 22.63 -16.58
CA TYR A 793 -29.93 23.93 -16.23
C TYR A 793 -29.68 24.34 -14.77
N ASP A 794 -29.90 23.40 -13.84
CA ASP A 794 -29.88 23.62 -12.39
C ASP A 794 -28.49 23.42 -11.77
N VAL A 795 -27.63 22.61 -12.39
CA VAL A 795 -26.33 22.23 -11.82
C VAL A 795 -25.17 22.69 -12.71
N LEU A 796 -25.12 22.23 -13.97
CA LEU A 796 -23.98 22.48 -14.86
C LEU A 796 -23.84 23.95 -15.24
N ARG A 797 -24.93 24.63 -15.61
CA ARG A 797 -24.90 26.06 -15.97
C ARG A 797 -24.44 26.94 -14.79
N PRO A 798 -24.98 26.83 -13.56
CA PRO A 798 -24.46 27.57 -12.41
C PRO A 798 -22.98 27.27 -12.10
N ALA A 799 -22.50 26.04 -12.33
CA ALA A 799 -21.09 25.71 -12.21
C ALA A 799 -20.23 26.43 -13.27
N ILE A 800 -20.67 26.45 -14.54
CA ILE A 800 -20.01 27.20 -15.63
C ILE A 800 -19.92 28.70 -15.29
N MET A 801 -20.98 29.27 -14.74
CA MET A 801 -20.99 30.69 -14.35
C MET A 801 -20.01 30.98 -13.19
N ALA A 802 -19.85 30.05 -12.26
CA ALA A 802 -18.92 30.19 -11.14
C ALA A 802 -17.45 30.05 -11.58
N PHE A 803 -17.17 29.24 -12.60
CA PHE A 803 -15.83 29.01 -13.15
C PHE A 803 -15.75 29.54 -14.58
N SER A 804 -15.95 30.84 -14.75
CA SER A 804 -16.08 31.49 -16.06
C SER A 804 -14.75 31.77 -16.77
N ASP A 805 -13.60 31.65 -16.06
CA ASP A 805 -12.28 31.82 -16.67
C ASP A 805 -11.91 30.59 -17.52
N PRO A 806 -11.85 30.73 -18.86
CA PRO A 806 -11.60 29.62 -19.77
C PRO A 806 -10.21 28.99 -19.60
N ALA A 807 -9.25 29.69 -18.97
CA ALA A 807 -7.92 29.17 -18.71
C ALA A 807 -7.87 28.24 -17.48
N THR A 808 -8.92 28.24 -16.65
CA THR A 808 -8.95 27.47 -15.38
C THR A 808 -9.74 26.17 -15.49
N VAL A 809 -10.92 26.21 -16.13
CA VAL A 809 -11.80 25.06 -16.25
C VAL A 809 -12.31 24.94 -17.68
N ARG A 810 -12.20 23.74 -18.23
CA ARG A 810 -12.83 23.34 -19.48
C ARG A 810 -14.08 22.53 -19.19
N PHE A 811 -15.23 22.98 -19.69
CA PHE A 811 -16.47 22.21 -19.63
C PHE A 811 -16.69 21.50 -20.96
N GLU A 812 -16.96 20.21 -20.92
CA GLU A 812 -17.18 19.36 -22.08
C GLU A 812 -18.45 18.52 -21.89
N VAL A 813 -19.27 18.45 -22.93
CA VAL A 813 -20.43 17.55 -22.99
C VAL A 813 -20.11 16.41 -23.95
N ARG A 814 -20.50 15.21 -23.55
CA ARG A 814 -20.44 13.98 -24.33
C ARG A 814 -21.87 13.55 -24.62
N PRO A 815 -22.37 13.79 -25.84
CA PRO A 815 -23.66 13.28 -26.24
C PRO A 815 -23.67 11.75 -26.17
N VAL A 816 -24.74 11.20 -25.61
CA VAL A 816 -25.01 9.76 -25.53
C VAL A 816 -26.45 9.50 -25.98
N TRP A 817 -26.69 8.33 -26.55
CA TRP A 817 -28.00 7.93 -27.07
C TRP A 817 -28.11 6.41 -27.06
N ARG A 818 -29.34 5.91 -27.07
CA ARG A 818 -29.67 4.49 -27.20
C ARG A 818 -29.71 4.11 -28.67
N ASP A 819 -29.37 2.86 -29.01
CA ASP A 819 -29.31 2.41 -30.42
C ASP A 819 -30.68 2.50 -31.14
N ASP A 820 -31.78 2.45 -30.40
CA ASP A 820 -33.15 2.61 -30.90
C ASP A 820 -33.65 4.06 -30.91
N ASP A 821 -32.84 5.03 -30.43
CA ASP A 821 -33.20 6.43 -30.34
C ASP A 821 -32.51 7.29 -31.41
N ALA A 822 -33.13 7.34 -32.58
CA ALA A 822 -32.63 8.14 -33.69
C ALA A 822 -32.66 9.66 -33.38
N GLY A 823 -33.61 10.13 -32.57
CA GLY A 823 -33.80 11.55 -32.29
C GLY A 823 -32.65 12.17 -31.48
N ALA A 824 -32.18 11.47 -30.45
CA ALA A 824 -31.05 11.93 -29.64
C ALA A 824 -29.74 12.03 -30.45
N LEU A 825 -29.50 11.05 -31.33
CA LEU A 825 -28.37 11.08 -32.27
C LEU A 825 -28.49 12.22 -33.28
N GLU A 826 -29.67 12.41 -33.88
CA GLU A 826 -29.93 13.50 -34.82
C GLU A 826 -29.65 14.86 -34.16
N ALA A 827 -30.14 15.10 -32.94
CA ALA A 827 -29.87 16.32 -32.18
C ALA A 827 -28.35 16.54 -31.94
N ALA A 828 -27.62 15.48 -31.59
CA ALA A 828 -26.17 15.54 -31.44
C ALA A 828 -25.46 15.87 -32.76
N LEU A 829 -25.87 15.28 -33.88
CA LEU A 829 -25.29 15.52 -35.20
C LEU A 829 -25.54 16.95 -35.69
N VAL A 830 -26.76 17.47 -35.50
CA VAL A 830 -27.10 18.87 -35.84
C VAL A 830 -26.25 19.85 -35.04
N ALA A 831 -26.10 19.63 -33.73
CA ALA A 831 -25.26 20.47 -32.90
C ALA A 831 -23.76 20.34 -33.24
N ALA A 832 -23.27 19.13 -33.55
CA ALA A 832 -21.89 18.89 -33.96
C ALA A 832 -21.47 19.64 -35.24
N CYS A 833 -22.45 20.01 -36.07
CA CYS A 833 -22.27 20.69 -37.35
C CYS A 833 -21.68 22.10 -37.22
N ALA A 834 -21.80 22.73 -36.05
CA ALA A 834 -21.19 24.03 -35.80
C ALA A 834 -19.65 23.94 -35.90
N ALA A 835 -19.03 24.99 -36.43
CA ALA A 835 -17.57 25.02 -36.62
C ALA A 835 -16.81 25.12 -35.29
N ILE A 836 -17.37 25.83 -34.30
CA ILE A 836 -16.71 26.16 -33.04
C ILE A 836 -17.23 25.24 -31.93
N PRO A 837 -16.35 24.60 -31.12
CA PRO A 837 -16.75 23.71 -30.01
C PRO A 837 -17.74 24.31 -29.01
N ALA A 838 -17.61 25.62 -28.74
CA ALA A 838 -18.48 26.34 -27.80
C ALA A 838 -19.91 26.49 -28.34
N ASP A 839 -20.05 26.67 -29.66
CA ASP A 839 -21.36 26.72 -30.32
C ASP A 839 -22.01 25.33 -30.31
N ARG A 840 -21.25 24.27 -30.58
CA ARG A 840 -21.75 22.88 -30.48
C ARG A 840 -22.33 22.60 -29.09
N PHE A 841 -21.61 22.99 -28.04
CA PHE A 841 -22.06 22.87 -26.66
C PHE A 841 -23.38 23.63 -26.45
N ARG A 842 -23.45 24.90 -26.86
CA ARG A 842 -24.64 25.75 -26.69
C ARG A 842 -25.85 25.21 -27.45
N LEU A 843 -25.68 24.84 -28.71
CA LEU A 843 -26.74 24.31 -29.57
C LEU A 843 -27.27 22.98 -29.03
N PHE A 844 -26.38 22.09 -28.57
CA PHE A 844 -26.79 20.81 -27.98
C PHE A 844 -27.65 21.01 -26.72
N VAL A 845 -27.20 21.89 -25.81
CA VAL A 845 -27.98 22.23 -24.60
C VAL A 845 -29.30 22.90 -24.96
N ALA A 846 -29.35 23.73 -26.02
CA ALA A 846 -30.60 24.34 -26.50
C ALA A 846 -31.59 23.28 -27.00
N LEU A 847 -31.15 22.33 -27.83
CA LEU A 847 -32.00 21.24 -28.31
C LEU A 847 -32.51 20.38 -27.14
N MET A 848 -31.65 20.03 -26.19
CA MET A 848 -32.04 19.25 -25.01
C MET A 848 -33.04 20.00 -24.11
N ASN A 849 -32.92 21.32 -23.98
CA ASN A 849 -33.91 22.14 -23.26
C ASN A 849 -35.28 22.15 -23.94
N ALA A 850 -35.31 22.01 -25.27
CA ALA A 850 -36.53 21.96 -26.06
C ALA A 850 -37.02 20.52 -26.35
N GLN A 851 -36.52 19.51 -25.64
CA GLN A 851 -36.84 18.09 -25.90
C GLN A 851 -38.34 17.78 -25.91
N ALA A 852 -39.15 18.49 -25.14
CA ALA A 852 -40.60 18.30 -25.12
C ALA A 852 -41.27 18.63 -26.47
N GLU A 853 -40.64 19.43 -27.32
CA GLU A 853 -41.15 19.86 -28.62
C GLU A 853 -40.81 18.90 -29.77
N TRP A 854 -39.74 18.11 -29.63
CA TRP A 854 -39.24 17.26 -30.73
C TRP A 854 -39.10 15.77 -30.38
N ALA A 855 -38.88 15.38 -29.12
CA ALA A 855 -38.59 13.99 -28.76
C ALA A 855 -39.76 13.03 -29.03
N ARG A 856 -41.00 13.53 -29.08
CA ARG A 856 -42.21 12.74 -29.37
C ARG A 856 -42.57 12.67 -30.85
N LEU A 857 -41.86 13.40 -31.72
CA LEU A 857 -42.15 13.43 -33.15
C LEU A 857 -41.70 12.11 -33.80
N ALA A 858 -42.60 11.50 -34.56
CA ALA A 858 -42.40 10.14 -35.08
C ALA A 858 -41.37 10.08 -36.20
N THR A 859 -41.35 11.08 -37.09
CA THR A 859 -40.50 11.05 -38.28
C THR A 859 -39.26 11.94 -38.14
N ALA A 860 -38.16 11.53 -38.79
CA ALA A 860 -36.94 12.33 -38.83
C ALA A 860 -37.17 13.71 -39.46
N GLN A 861 -38.04 13.79 -40.47
CA GLN A 861 -38.32 15.05 -41.16
C GLN A 861 -39.05 16.06 -40.26
N GLU A 862 -39.98 15.60 -39.42
CA GLU A 862 -40.62 16.46 -38.41
C GLU A 862 -39.62 16.97 -37.37
N ARG A 863 -38.72 16.09 -36.89
CA ARG A 863 -37.65 16.47 -35.94
C ARG A 863 -36.68 17.49 -36.52
N LEU A 864 -36.22 17.28 -37.76
CA LEU A 864 -35.35 18.22 -38.46
C LEU A 864 -36.01 19.60 -38.65
N GLY A 865 -37.31 19.63 -38.95
CA GLY A 865 -38.09 20.88 -39.02
C GLY A 865 -38.25 21.57 -37.67
N ALA A 866 -38.36 20.80 -36.58
CA ALA A 866 -38.34 21.35 -35.22
C ALA A 866 -36.95 21.92 -34.86
N PHE A 867 -35.87 21.19 -35.16
CA PHE A 867 -34.50 21.65 -34.93
C PHE A 867 -34.18 22.95 -35.68
N ALA A 868 -34.57 23.06 -36.96
CA ALA A 868 -34.38 24.28 -37.74
C ALA A 868 -35.05 25.50 -37.08
N ARG A 869 -36.29 25.35 -36.59
CA ARG A 869 -37.02 26.43 -35.91
C ARG A 869 -36.42 26.78 -34.55
N LEU A 870 -35.98 25.78 -33.78
CA LEU A 870 -35.44 25.98 -32.44
C LEU A 870 -34.05 26.62 -32.44
N LEU A 871 -33.27 26.39 -33.49
CA LEU A 871 -31.91 26.92 -33.63
C LEU A 871 -31.85 28.23 -34.43
N ASP A 872 -32.97 28.67 -35.00
CA ASP A 872 -33.03 29.89 -35.81
C ASP A 872 -32.53 31.11 -35.01
N GLY A 873 -31.64 31.90 -35.64
CA GLY A 873 -30.99 33.05 -35.02
C GLY A 873 -29.94 32.76 -33.95
N LEU A 874 -29.65 31.48 -33.61
CA LEU A 874 -28.55 31.15 -32.69
C LEU A 874 -27.20 31.15 -33.43
N ALA A 875 -26.17 31.69 -32.78
CA ALA A 875 -24.81 31.69 -33.31
C ALA A 875 -24.30 30.26 -33.56
N GLY A 876 -23.70 30.04 -34.73
CA GLY A 876 -23.15 28.74 -35.14
C GLY A 876 -24.19 27.70 -35.55
N ALA A 877 -25.48 28.02 -35.54
CA ALA A 877 -26.54 27.11 -36.01
C ALA A 877 -26.37 26.80 -37.51
N PRO A 878 -26.60 25.55 -37.96
CA PRO A 878 -26.52 25.19 -39.36
C PRO A 878 -27.74 25.68 -40.15
N ASP A 879 -27.51 26.14 -41.38
CA ASP A 879 -28.59 26.57 -42.31
C ASP A 879 -29.52 25.40 -42.69
N ASP A 880 -28.99 24.17 -42.76
CA ASP A 880 -29.73 22.95 -43.08
C ASP A 880 -29.35 21.79 -42.14
N PRO A 881 -30.18 21.50 -41.12
CA PRO A 881 -29.99 20.36 -40.22
C PRO A 881 -29.91 19.00 -40.93
N ALA A 882 -30.57 18.82 -42.08
CA ALA A 882 -30.58 17.55 -42.80
C ALA A 882 -29.19 17.18 -43.31
N ARG A 883 -28.43 18.18 -43.78
CA ARG A 883 -27.03 18.00 -44.21
C ARG A 883 -26.14 17.52 -43.07
N CYS A 884 -26.37 18.01 -41.86
CA CYS A 884 -25.59 17.64 -40.68
C CYS A 884 -25.84 16.19 -40.26
N VAL A 885 -27.10 15.74 -40.31
CA VAL A 885 -27.45 14.33 -40.02
C VAL A 885 -26.90 13.39 -41.10
N ALA A 886 -26.74 13.84 -42.34
CA ALA A 886 -26.14 13.05 -43.41
C ALA A 886 -24.60 12.85 -43.27
N ASP A 887 -23.94 13.54 -42.34
CA ASP A 887 -22.48 13.42 -42.15
C ASP A 887 -22.09 12.08 -41.50
N GLU A 888 -21.68 11.13 -42.32
CA GLU A 888 -21.23 9.81 -41.88
C GLU A 888 -19.92 9.87 -41.06
N ALA A 889 -19.05 10.84 -41.31
CA ALA A 889 -17.80 10.99 -40.58
C ALA A 889 -18.06 11.47 -39.16
N ALA A 890 -18.95 12.46 -38.99
CA ALA A 890 -19.42 12.93 -37.69
C ALA A 890 -20.16 11.81 -36.94
N ARG A 891 -21.05 11.08 -37.61
CA ARG A 891 -21.76 9.92 -37.03
C ARG A 891 -20.78 8.86 -36.54
N ALA A 892 -19.80 8.48 -37.35
CA ALA A 892 -18.80 7.50 -36.96
C ALA A 892 -17.90 8.00 -35.81
N ALA A 893 -17.56 9.30 -35.79
CA ALA A 893 -16.78 9.90 -34.71
C ALA A 893 -17.54 9.91 -33.38
N LEU A 894 -18.80 10.32 -33.37
CA LEU A 894 -19.64 10.29 -32.18
C LEU A 894 -19.90 8.84 -31.74
N GLY A 895 -20.12 7.91 -32.69
CA GLY A 895 -20.33 6.49 -32.39
C GLY A 895 -19.15 5.87 -31.67
N ARG A 896 -17.92 6.11 -32.16
CA ARG A 896 -16.68 5.67 -31.48
C ARG A 896 -16.56 6.26 -30.08
N GLN A 897 -16.89 7.54 -29.93
CA GLN A 897 -16.89 8.22 -28.63
C GLN A 897 -17.87 7.53 -27.67
N ARG A 898 -19.12 7.27 -28.10
CA ARG A 898 -20.13 6.57 -27.30
C ARG A 898 -19.69 5.15 -26.91
N ASP A 899 -19.11 4.41 -27.85
CA ASP A 899 -18.72 3.02 -27.61
C ASP A 899 -17.49 2.91 -26.68
N GLY A 900 -16.58 3.89 -26.72
CA GLY A 900 -15.45 3.98 -25.78
C GLY A 900 -15.89 4.09 -24.32
N PHE A 901 -17.06 4.67 -24.07
CA PHE A 901 -17.61 4.84 -22.72
C PHE A 901 -18.06 3.55 -22.05
N ARG A 902 -18.22 2.44 -22.78
CA ARG A 902 -18.57 1.13 -22.18
C ARG A 902 -17.48 0.62 -21.22
N ALA A 903 -16.25 1.12 -21.34
CA ALA A 903 -15.15 0.78 -20.43
C ALA A 903 -15.10 1.68 -19.18
N LEU A 904 -15.89 2.76 -19.12
CA LEU A 904 -15.94 3.68 -17.99
C LEU A 904 -17.08 3.29 -17.02
N PRO A 905 -16.98 3.63 -15.72
CA PRO A 905 -18.03 3.36 -14.74
C PRO A 905 -19.22 4.32 -14.88
N ILE A 906 -19.81 4.41 -16.08
CA ILE A 906 -20.96 5.27 -16.37
C ILE A 906 -22.21 4.39 -16.33
N ALA A 907 -22.91 4.42 -15.20
CA ALA A 907 -24.10 3.59 -14.98
C ALA A 907 -25.36 4.17 -15.62
N ALA A 908 -25.48 5.50 -15.71
CA ALA A 908 -26.67 6.19 -16.19
C ALA A 908 -26.38 7.62 -16.67
N THR A 909 -27.37 8.27 -17.27
CA THR A 909 -27.32 9.68 -17.67
C THR A 909 -28.37 10.49 -16.93
N PRO A 910 -28.06 11.69 -16.42
CA PRO A 910 -26.78 12.39 -16.53
C PRO A 910 -25.68 11.72 -15.68
N SER A 911 -24.44 11.86 -16.13
CA SER A 911 -23.24 11.57 -15.34
C SER A 911 -22.23 12.69 -15.56
N VAL A 912 -21.41 13.02 -14.57
CA VAL A 912 -20.38 14.06 -14.69
C VAL A 912 -19.09 13.62 -14.03
N PHE A 913 -17.96 13.99 -14.64
CA PHE A 913 -16.63 13.76 -14.10
C PHE A 913 -15.84 15.06 -14.06
N VAL A 914 -15.06 15.27 -13.01
CA VAL A 914 -14.14 16.41 -12.88
C VAL A 914 -12.73 15.84 -12.75
N GLY A 915 -11.89 16.02 -13.76
CA GLY A 915 -10.51 15.50 -13.77
C GLY A 915 -10.43 14.00 -13.44
N GLY A 916 -11.39 13.21 -13.92
CA GLY A 916 -11.51 11.77 -13.70
C GLY A 916 -12.26 11.32 -12.43
N ALA A 917 -12.63 12.24 -11.52
CA ALA A 917 -13.46 11.90 -10.36
C ALA A 917 -14.95 12.07 -10.71
N ALA A 918 -15.80 11.12 -10.31
CA ALA A 918 -17.24 11.25 -10.45
C ALA A 918 -17.75 12.46 -9.65
N GLY A 919 -18.61 13.26 -10.26
CA GLY A 919 -19.23 14.43 -9.66
C GLY A 919 -20.72 14.25 -9.44
N ASP A 920 -21.28 15.11 -8.60
CA ASP A 920 -22.69 15.13 -8.24
C ASP A 920 -23.55 15.76 -9.35
N THR A 921 -24.67 15.12 -9.67
CA THR A 921 -25.62 15.57 -10.71
C THR A 921 -26.89 16.21 -10.16
N GLU A 922 -27.05 16.29 -8.85
CA GLU A 922 -28.21 16.86 -8.17
C GLU A 922 -27.86 18.19 -7.47
N TRP A 923 -26.66 18.29 -6.91
CA TRP A 923 -26.26 19.40 -6.03
C TRP A 923 -25.12 20.22 -6.61
N VAL A 924 -25.44 21.47 -6.98
CA VAL A 924 -24.47 22.43 -7.55
C VAL A 924 -23.27 22.69 -6.64
N ASP A 925 -23.48 22.79 -5.33
CA ASP A 925 -22.41 23.13 -4.40
C ASP A 925 -21.41 21.98 -4.24
N ALA A 926 -21.88 20.73 -4.32
CA ALA A 926 -21.02 19.55 -4.34
C ALA A 926 -20.15 19.52 -5.61
N LEU A 927 -20.74 19.80 -6.78
CA LEU A 927 -19.98 19.88 -8.03
C LEU A 927 -18.94 21.03 -7.99
N LYS A 928 -19.31 22.20 -7.48
CA LYS A 928 -18.40 23.35 -7.34
C LYS A 928 -17.25 23.04 -6.39
N ALA A 929 -17.53 22.41 -5.25
CA ALA A 929 -16.50 22.00 -4.30
C ALA A 929 -15.51 21.00 -4.94
N LEU A 930 -16.01 20.04 -5.73
CA LEU A 930 -15.15 19.10 -6.45
C LEU A 930 -14.28 19.77 -7.52
N ILE A 931 -14.81 20.76 -8.25
CA ILE A 931 -14.02 21.56 -9.20
C ILE A 931 -12.94 22.36 -8.46
N ALA A 932 -13.31 23.08 -7.40
CA ALA A 932 -12.39 23.87 -6.59
C ALA A 932 -11.27 23.01 -5.99
N SER A 933 -11.58 21.79 -5.52
CA SER A 933 -10.58 20.86 -4.95
C SER A 933 -9.48 20.43 -5.91
N GLN A 934 -9.68 20.61 -7.22
CA GLN A 934 -8.71 20.23 -8.26
C GLN A 934 -8.04 21.43 -8.92
N LEU A 935 -8.48 22.63 -8.60
CA LEU A 935 -7.83 23.86 -9.03
C LEU A 935 -6.63 24.15 -8.14
N PRO A 936 -5.63 24.88 -8.67
CA PRO A 936 -4.57 25.42 -7.83
C PRO A 936 -5.14 26.27 -6.69
N PRO A 937 -4.54 26.22 -5.49
CA PRO A 937 -4.97 27.01 -4.33
C PRO A 937 -4.80 28.52 -4.52
#